data_AF-A0A662ICQ1-F1
#
_entry.id   AF-A0A662ICQ1-F1
#
_cell.length_a   1.000
_cell.length_b   1.000
_cell.length_c   1.000
_cell.angle_alpha   90.00
_cell.angle_beta   90.00
_cell.angle_gamma   90.00
#
_symmetry.space_group_name_H-M   'P 1'
#
loop_
_entity.id
_entity.type
_entity.pdbx_description
1 polymer ?
#
loop_
_entity_poly.entity_id
_entity_poly.type
_entity_poly.pdbx_seq_one_letter_code
_entity_poly.pdbx_strand_id
1 'polypeptide(L)'
;MRHRYLALALVLAISISSACLYYSWSRWLRKGYIGVIRIRGYILSPSIAEAYSELAREAAANDSIRAVVLVIDSFGGYSDYVEQIYLDFKELGEKKPLIALVVNALSGGYYVAVAADYIFVHPTSFVGAIGVIALAPPMLIPSEIVLETGPYKHTGFRRLLFFYNLSHALDAFIGAVEEGRGSRLRASRAELSRGLTYLGVEAVRLGLADEVGSLQRAIEEAARRAGLASYEVVELLPRGHSGVRGYYSWGNLTLDKLEELHPPPALYYVYLGAEGIVRSHVRRPSMNVTRAGGRVLVDLSHGNMISWWDLDTLIAELAQLNVTVGFVDEWGRLEEELANATCLIVASPTEPYREGERRRIRDFVEEGGLLLLLFDPSFEYIGQRGLAAYVTAPINTLAMEFGVYFAKGFLYSEEEFYGIYRNIYVKDFVNHSLFEGINSVVMFTAAPVKSRWEAAWAPNGTYSSAAEKPGRYAVMAIGEWGNGTVLAIGDVTFLKEPYCHVADNYRFIANLAALIASASRRPLNISAVSIGQVEEPQIPVGTVKTYVERVDGEERLVRWVKVSESEVRVERPEGVTHYYYDEEGGLVGWEADGLRCTYEKPLPKPPYPLTRGEVWRYSTSYVLTREEEEFEGELEGVERVEDFEVIKALDGKSYFCARVAVRVTDKVCLGGLNLTTIVEGRYWVSSEVGTVKQELTYTYYDGGIRVITRSLLLKSVTRGG
;
A
#
# COMPACT_ATOMS: atom_id res chain seq x y z
N MET A 1 -27.67 -55.25 92.83
CA MET A 1 -26.89 -54.18 92.14
C MET A 1 -26.46 -54.56 90.71
N ARG A 2 -26.05 -55.80 90.41
CA ARG A 2 -25.57 -56.20 89.05
C ARG A 2 -26.58 -56.00 87.90
N HIS A 3 -27.88 -56.21 88.11
CA HIS A 3 -28.89 -56.01 87.05
C HIS A 3 -29.11 -54.54 86.65
N ARG A 4 -28.84 -53.58 87.54
CA ARG A 4 -29.01 -52.15 87.24
C ARG A 4 -27.91 -51.61 86.32
N TYR A 5 -26.67 -52.10 86.45
CA TYR A 5 -25.55 -51.70 85.59
C TYR A 5 -25.64 -52.33 84.19
N LEU A 6 -26.15 -53.57 84.08
CA LEU A 6 -26.40 -54.23 82.80
C LEU A 6 -27.50 -53.52 81.99
N ALA A 7 -28.59 -53.10 82.65
CA ALA A 7 -29.63 -52.31 82.01
C ALA A 7 -29.11 -50.95 81.53
N LEU A 8 -28.28 -50.27 82.33
CA LEU A 8 -27.69 -48.98 81.95
C LEU A 8 -26.73 -49.11 80.76
N ALA A 9 -25.91 -50.17 80.72
CA ALA A 9 -25.00 -50.43 79.60
C ALA A 9 -25.75 -50.76 78.30
N LEU A 10 -26.85 -51.50 78.38
CA LEU A 10 -27.72 -51.80 77.23
C LEU A 10 -28.39 -50.55 76.67
N VAL A 11 -28.91 -49.68 77.55
CA VAL A 11 -29.50 -48.39 77.15
C VAL A 11 -28.44 -47.50 76.50
N LEU A 12 -27.21 -47.45 77.04
CA LEU A 12 -26.13 -46.67 76.45
C LEU A 12 -25.73 -47.21 75.07
N ALA A 13 -25.61 -48.53 74.92
CA ALA A 13 -25.26 -49.17 73.66
C ALA A 13 -26.35 -48.96 72.59
N ILE A 14 -27.64 -49.05 72.96
CA ILE A 14 -28.75 -48.75 72.05
C ILE A 14 -28.76 -47.26 71.70
N SER A 15 -28.46 -46.37 72.65
CA SER A 15 -28.40 -44.92 72.40
C SER A 15 -27.27 -44.55 71.46
N ILE A 16 -26.08 -45.15 71.63
CA ILE A 16 -24.92 -44.96 70.74
C ILE A 16 -25.21 -45.57 69.37
N SER A 17 -25.77 -46.78 69.31
CA SER A 17 -26.21 -47.42 68.05
C SER A 17 -27.23 -46.56 67.31
N SER A 18 -28.24 -46.06 68.01
CA SER A 18 -29.28 -45.18 67.46
C SER A 18 -28.72 -43.83 67.04
N ALA A 19 -27.76 -43.27 67.77
CA ALA A 19 -27.06 -42.06 67.40
C ALA A 19 -26.15 -42.28 66.18
N CYS A 20 -25.46 -43.42 66.07
CA CYS A 20 -24.68 -43.80 64.90
C CYS A 20 -25.57 -44.06 63.68
N LEU A 21 -26.72 -44.72 63.86
CA LEU A 21 -27.74 -44.92 62.83
C LEU A 21 -28.38 -43.60 62.42
N TYR A 22 -28.69 -42.71 63.35
CA TYR A 22 -29.21 -41.38 63.04
C TYR A 22 -28.16 -40.50 62.38
N TYR A 23 -26.89 -40.58 62.78
CA TYR A 23 -25.79 -39.84 62.16
C TYR A 23 -25.45 -40.37 60.76
N SER A 24 -25.51 -41.69 60.54
CA SER A 24 -25.35 -42.29 59.22
C SER A 24 -26.56 -42.00 58.31
N TRP A 25 -27.79 -42.08 58.85
CA TRP A 25 -29.03 -41.80 58.13
C TRP A 25 -29.20 -40.31 57.82
N SER A 26 -28.77 -39.41 58.72
CA SER A 26 -28.74 -37.96 58.47
C SER A 26 -27.66 -37.52 57.46
N ARG A 27 -26.51 -38.22 57.40
CA ARG A 27 -25.57 -38.06 56.27
C ARG A 27 -26.16 -38.56 54.96
N TRP A 28 -26.99 -39.60 54.99
CA TRP A 28 -27.72 -40.11 53.83
C TRP A 28 -28.86 -39.15 53.39
N LEU A 29 -29.40 -38.35 54.33
CA LEU A 29 -30.41 -37.32 54.10
C LEU A 29 -29.86 -35.93 53.73
N ARG A 30 -28.54 -35.70 53.79
CA ARG A 30 -27.94 -34.46 53.25
C ARG A 30 -28.13 -34.46 51.74
N LYS A 31 -29.11 -33.70 51.24
CA LYS A 31 -29.34 -33.50 49.80
C LYS A 31 -28.05 -33.00 49.15
N GLY A 32 -27.48 -33.82 48.28
CA GLY A 32 -26.38 -33.40 47.41
C GLY A 32 -26.91 -32.55 46.28
N TYR A 33 -26.13 -31.56 45.85
CA TYR A 33 -26.49 -30.71 44.72
C TYR A 33 -25.74 -31.14 43.46
N ILE A 34 -26.41 -31.00 42.32
CA ILE A 34 -25.80 -31.07 40.99
C ILE A 34 -25.70 -29.64 40.48
N GLY A 35 -24.46 -29.18 40.29
CA GLY A 35 -24.18 -27.84 39.76
C GLY A 35 -24.34 -27.84 38.24
N VAL A 36 -25.06 -26.87 37.68
CA VAL A 36 -25.14 -26.65 36.23
C VAL A 36 -24.39 -25.37 35.89
N ILE A 37 -23.36 -25.48 35.04
CA ILE A 37 -22.61 -24.35 34.50
C ILE A 37 -22.94 -24.22 33.02
N ARG A 38 -23.35 -23.03 32.57
CA ARG A 38 -23.65 -22.78 31.16
C ARG A 38 -22.53 -22.00 30.49
N ILE A 39 -21.87 -22.60 29.51
CA ILE A 39 -20.84 -21.96 28.70
C ILE A 39 -21.48 -21.51 27.40
N ARG A 40 -21.63 -20.19 27.22
CA ARG A 40 -22.33 -19.60 26.08
C ARG A 40 -21.49 -18.57 25.35
N GLY A 41 -21.62 -18.56 24.02
CA GLY A 41 -20.99 -17.57 23.16
C GLY A 41 -19.49 -17.79 22.97
N TYR A 42 -18.79 -16.76 22.53
CA TYR A 42 -17.36 -16.81 22.31
C TYR A 42 -16.56 -16.47 23.57
N ILE A 43 -15.41 -17.14 23.73
CA ILE A 43 -14.48 -16.94 24.84
C ILE A 43 -13.38 -15.96 24.39
N LEU A 44 -13.66 -14.65 24.41
CA LEU A 44 -12.79 -13.63 23.81
C LEU A 44 -12.20 -12.60 24.79
N SER A 45 -12.53 -12.68 26.08
CA SER A 45 -12.00 -11.75 27.08
C SER A 45 -11.49 -12.46 28.32
N PRO A 46 -10.50 -11.87 29.03
CA PRO A 46 -10.02 -12.39 30.31
C PRO A 46 -11.14 -12.57 31.32
N SER A 47 -12.08 -11.62 31.40
CA SER A 47 -13.22 -11.68 32.32
C SER A 47 -14.14 -12.87 32.09
N ILE A 48 -14.29 -13.33 30.84
CA ILE A 48 -15.06 -14.54 30.53
C ILE A 48 -14.31 -15.78 31.00
N ALA A 49 -12.99 -15.82 30.76
CA ALA A 49 -12.14 -16.91 31.24
C ALA A 49 -12.16 -17.00 32.77
N GLU A 50 -11.88 -15.88 33.45
CA GLU A 50 -11.91 -15.76 34.91
C GLU A 50 -13.26 -16.17 35.51
N ALA A 51 -14.37 -15.78 34.88
CA ALA A 51 -15.71 -16.15 35.34
C ALA A 51 -15.92 -17.67 35.32
N TYR A 52 -15.54 -18.36 34.24
CA TYR A 52 -15.69 -19.82 34.16
C TYR A 52 -14.67 -20.56 35.04
N SER A 53 -13.43 -20.06 35.12
CA SER A 53 -12.41 -20.56 36.05
C SER A 53 -12.88 -20.48 37.51
N GLU A 54 -13.50 -19.36 37.90
CA GLU A 54 -14.04 -19.20 39.26
C GLU A 54 -15.20 -20.16 39.52
N LEU A 55 -16.09 -20.37 38.55
CA LEU A 55 -17.15 -21.37 38.66
C LEU A 55 -16.60 -22.79 38.83
N ALA A 56 -15.54 -23.15 38.10
CA ALA A 56 -14.88 -24.44 38.23
C ALA A 56 -14.28 -24.61 39.65
N ARG A 57 -13.59 -23.58 40.17
CA ARG A 57 -13.03 -23.57 41.53
C ARG A 57 -14.09 -23.61 42.62
N GLU A 58 -15.15 -22.82 42.51
CA GLU A 58 -16.27 -22.80 43.46
C GLU A 58 -16.97 -24.16 43.48
N ALA A 59 -17.20 -24.75 42.31
CA ALA A 59 -17.77 -26.08 42.20
C ALA A 59 -16.85 -27.15 42.80
N ALA A 60 -15.54 -27.05 42.61
CA ALA A 60 -14.56 -27.99 43.16
C ALA A 60 -14.51 -27.90 44.70
N ALA A 61 -14.48 -26.68 45.25
CA ALA A 61 -14.33 -26.43 46.69
C ALA A 61 -15.62 -26.65 47.51
N ASN A 62 -16.80 -26.57 46.89
CA ASN A 62 -18.06 -26.69 47.62
C ASN A 62 -18.50 -28.16 47.76
N ASP A 63 -18.30 -28.77 48.94
CA ASP A 63 -18.69 -30.15 49.26
C ASP A 63 -20.18 -30.47 49.09
N SER A 64 -21.04 -29.45 49.09
CA SER A 64 -22.47 -29.63 48.84
C SER A 64 -22.75 -29.93 47.36
N ILE A 65 -21.89 -29.45 46.45
CA ILE A 65 -21.92 -29.79 45.02
C ILE A 65 -21.19 -31.10 44.83
N ARG A 66 -21.90 -32.12 44.36
CA ARG A 66 -21.42 -33.50 44.28
C ARG A 66 -21.06 -33.95 42.87
N ALA A 67 -21.62 -33.29 41.87
CA ALA A 67 -21.28 -33.45 40.45
C ALA A 67 -21.65 -32.17 39.70
N VAL A 68 -21.09 -32.01 38.50
CA VAL A 68 -21.30 -30.82 37.66
C VAL A 68 -21.73 -31.23 36.25
N VAL A 69 -22.69 -30.50 35.70
CA VAL A 69 -23.10 -30.58 34.31
C VAL A 69 -22.73 -29.27 33.60
N LEU A 70 -21.86 -29.36 32.59
CA LEU A 70 -21.56 -28.27 31.66
C LEU A 70 -22.60 -28.27 30.54
N VAL A 71 -23.30 -27.17 30.33
CA VAL A 71 -24.15 -26.98 29.15
C VAL A 71 -23.42 -26.05 28.19
N ILE A 72 -22.94 -26.59 27.07
CA ILE A 72 -22.03 -25.90 26.15
C ILE A 72 -22.79 -25.51 24.88
N ASP A 73 -22.79 -24.21 24.61
CA ASP A 73 -23.27 -23.58 23.37
C ASP A 73 -22.25 -22.52 22.95
N SER A 74 -21.10 -22.98 22.45
CA SER A 74 -19.94 -22.15 22.14
C SER A 74 -19.26 -22.57 20.84
N PHE A 75 -18.87 -21.56 20.07
CA PHE A 75 -18.10 -21.69 18.83
C PHE A 75 -16.58 -21.52 19.05
N GLY A 76 -16.13 -21.41 20.30
CA GLY A 76 -14.71 -21.27 20.64
C GLY A 76 -14.32 -19.87 21.07
N GLY A 77 -13.04 -19.52 20.89
CA GLY A 77 -12.49 -18.28 21.42
C GLY A 77 -10.97 -18.19 21.29
N TYR A 78 -10.39 -17.25 22.03
CA TYR A 78 -8.95 -17.05 22.10
C TYR A 78 -8.28 -18.23 22.83
N SER A 79 -7.21 -18.78 22.26
CA SER A 79 -6.73 -20.12 22.60
C SER A 79 -6.26 -20.26 24.04
N ASP A 80 -5.57 -19.26 24.58
CA ASP A 80 -5.11 -19.26 25.98
C ASP A 80 -6.27 -19.23 26.99
N TYR A 81 -7.33 -18.46 26.73
CA TYR A 81 -8.53 -18.38 27.57
C TYR A 81 -9.30 -19.70 27.54
N VAL A 82 -9.39 -20.33 26.36
CA VAL A 82 -9.98 -21.65 26.20
C VAL A 82 -9.17 -22.70 26.97
N GLU A 83 -7.85 -22.69 26.84
CA GLU A 83 -6.95 -23.62 27.53
C GLU A 83 -7.00 -23.43 29.06
N GLN A 84 -7.06 -22.20 29.55
CA GLN A 84 -7.26 -21.90 30.97
C GLN A 84 -8.55 -22.55 31.49
N ILE A 85 -9.68 -22.30 30.81
CA ILE A 85 -10.98 -22.87 31.19
C ILE A 85 -10.94 -24.40 31.13
N TYR A 86 -10.33 -24.97 30.09
CA TYR A 86 -10.16 -26.42 29.95
C TYR A 86 -9.38 -27.02 31.12
N LEU A 87 -8.25 -26.42 31.49
CA LEU A 87 -7.41 -26.92 32.58
C LEU A 87 -8.16 -26.87 33.93
N ASP A 88 -8.88 -25.80 34.22
CA ASP A 88 -9.67 -25.67 35.45
C ASP A 88 -10.83 -26.69 35.50
N PHE A 89 -11.51 -26.93 34.38
CA PHE A 89 -12.54 -27.96 34.31
C PHE A 89 -11.98 -29.38 34.34
N LYS A 90 -10.79 -29.60 33.79
CA LYS A 90 -10.09 -30.88 33.90
C LYS A 90 -9.75 -31.19 35.36
N GLU A 91 -9.21 -30.23 36.11
CA GLU A 91 -8.96 -30.38 37.55
C GLU A 91 -10.26 -30.61 38.35
N LEU A 92 -11.36 -29.94 37.96
CA LEU A 92 -12.67 -30.22 38.56
C LEU A 92 -13.11 -31.67 38.30
N GLY A 93 -12.94 -32.18 37.08
CA GLY A 93 -13.28 -33.55 36.70
C GLY A 93 -12.50 -34.62 37.48
N GLU A 94 -11.25 -34.32 37.86
CA GLU A 94 -10.46 -35.20 38.74
C GLU A 94 -11.05 -35.33 40.16
N LYS A 95 -11.80 -34.32 40.62
CA LYS A 95 -12.37 -34.27 41.98
C LYS A 95 -13.82 -34.73 42.04
N LYS A 96 -14.60 -34.43 40.99
CA LYS A 96 -16.06 -34.63 40.97
C LYS A 96 -16.52 -35.04 39.57
N PRO A 97 -17.54 -35.90 39.43
CA PRO A 97 -18.07 -36.26 38.12
C PRO A 97 -18.46 -35.01 37.32
N LEU A 98 -17.90 -34.91 36.11
CA LEU A 98 -18.10 -33.79 35.21
C LEU A 98 -18.73 -34.28 33.90
N ILE A 99 -19.96 -33.85 33.62
CA ILE A 99 -20.72 -34.27 32.45
C ILE A 99 -20.96 -33.06 31.54
N ALA A 100 -20.85 -33.22 30.23
CA ALA A 100 -21.21 -32.17 29.29
C ALA A 100 -22.52 -32.51 28.56
N LEU A 101 -23.39 -31.52 28.39
CA LEU A 101 -24.42 -31.48 27.35
C LEU A 101 -24.01 -30.44 26.32
N VAL A 102 -23.83 -30.87 25.08
CA VAL A 102 -23.48 -30.01 23.96
C VAL A 102 -24.73 -29.64 23.17
N VAL A 103 -25.08 -28.35 23.23
CA VAL A 103 -25.98 -27.72 22.25
C VAL A 103 -25.17 -27.44 20.99
N ASN A 104 -24.06 -26.72 21.12
CA ASN A 104 -23.02 -26.58 20.12
C ASN A 104 -21.66 -26.49 20.82
N ALA A 105 -20.67 -27.22 20.33
CA ALA A 105 -19.31 -27.17 20.83
C ALA A 105 -18.37 -27.29 19.63
N LEU A 106 -17.95 -26.15 19.09
CA LEU A 106 -16.99 -26.07 17.99
C LEU A 106 -15.69 -25.40 18.44
N SER A 107 -14.56 -25.86 17.91
CA SER A 107 -13.22 -25.37 18.22
C SER A 107 -13.00 -25.27 19.73
N GLY A 108 -12.71 -24.10 20.28
CA GLY A 108 -12.51 -23.93 21.72
C GLY A 108 -13.70 -24.38 22.59
N GLY A 109 -14.93 -24.34 22.08
CA GLY A 109 -16.09 -24.91 22.78
C GLY A 109 -15.99 -26.44 22.92
N TYR A 110 -15.48 -27.12 21.88
CA TYR A 110 -15.20 -28.55 21.95
C TYR A 110 -13.97 -28.86 22.80
N TYR A 111 -12.95 -28.00 22.75
CA TYR A 111 -11.77 -28.10 23.63
C TYR A 111 -12.20 -28.14 25.10
N VAL A 112 -13.10 -27.25 25.53
CA VAL A 112 -13.63 -27.30 26.90
C VAL A 112 -14.49 -28.53 27.13
N ALA A 113 -15.32 -28.95 26.15
CA ALA A 113 -16.18 -30.12 26.28
C ALA A 113 -15.39 -31.42 26.55
N VAL A 114 -14.18 -31.57 26.00
CA VAL A 114 -13.36 -32.78 26.20
C VAL A 114 -12.76 -32.89 27.61
N ALA A 115 -12.86 -31.86 28.45
CA ALA A 115 -12.56 -31.99 29.88
C ALA A 115 -13.57 -32.86 30.65
N ALA A 116 -14.78 -33.04 30.10
CA ALA A 116 -15.84 -33.81 30.75
C ALA A 116 -15.64 -35.34 30.60
N ASP A 117 -15.99 -36.08 31.65
CA ASP A 117 -15.94 -37.55 31.67
C ASP A 117 -16.91 -38.18 30.68
N TYR A 118 -18.02 -37.49 30.38
CA TYR A 118 -19.08 -37.98 29.49
C TYR A 118 -19.76 -36.81 28.78
N ILE A 119 -19.97 -36.94 27.48
CA ILE A 119 -20.48 -35.89 26.61
C ILE A 119 -21.77 -36.37 25.95
N PHE A 120 -22.88 -35.75 26.33
CA PHE A 120 -24.16 -35.84 25.63
C PHE A 120 -24.24 -34.79 24.52
N VAL A 121 -24.89 -35.13 23.42
CA VAL A 121 -25.19 -34.24 22.28
C VAL A 121 -26.67 -34.33 21.90
N HIS A 122 -27.23 -33.29 21.30
CA HIS A 122 -28.47 -33.45 20.52
C HIS A 122 -28.13 -34.06 19.14
N PRO A 123 -29.09 -34.69 18.43
CA PRO A 123 -28.82 -35.31 17.14
C PRO A 123 -28.17 -34.37 16.11
N THR A 124 -28.58 -33.10 16.13
CA THR A 124 -28.15 -32.05 15.20
C THR A 124 -27.22 -31.01 15.84
N SER A 125 -26.66 -31.29 17.03
CA SER A 125 -25.63 -30.42 17.61
C SER A 125 -24.40 -30.37 16.70
N PHE A 126 -23.73 -29.23 16.61
CA PHE A 126 -22.44 -29.16 15.96
C PHE A 126 -21.30 -29.45 16.95
N VAL A 127 -20.44 -30.39 16.58
CA VAL A 127 -19.30 -30.86 17.38
C VAL A 127 -18.03 -30.89 16.53
N GLY A 128 -16.86 -30.64 17.13
CA GLY A 128 -15.58 -30.72 16.44
C GLY A 128 -15.02 -29.36 16.08
N ALA A 129 -14.72 -29.11 14.80
CA ALA A 129 -13.86 -28.00 14.36
C ALA A 129 -12.52 -27.98 15.12
N ILE A 130 -11.91 -29.15 15.27
CA ILE A 130 -10.62 -29.32 15.93
C ILE A 130 -9.56 -28.71 15.01
N GLY A 131 -9.13 -27.52 15.36
CA GLY A 131 -8.36 -26.68 14.46
C GLY A 131 -8.01 -25.35 15.12
N VAL A 132 -6.93 -24.75 14.63
CA VAL A 132 -6.47 -23.43 15.06
C VAL A 132 -6.36 -22.55 13.83
N ILE A 133 -6.92 -21.34 13.92
CA ILE A 133 -6.71 -20.27 12.95
C ILE A 133 -5.87 -19.19 13.63
N ALA A 134 -4.91 -18.62 12.89
CA ALA A 134 -4.07 -17.56 13.44
C ALA A 134 -3.64 -16.58 12.35
N LEU A 135 -3.38 -15.34 12.76
CA LEU A 135 -2.84 -14.30 11.90
C LEU A 135 -1.32 -14.25 12.08
N ALA A 136 -0.58 -14.48 10.99
CA ALA A 136 0.88 -14.40 11.04
C ALA A 136 1.36 -12.96 11.27
N PRO A 137 2.54 -12.77 11.90
CA PRO A 137 3.13 -11.45 12.01
C PRO A 137 3.24 -10.78 10.64
N PRO A 138 2.94 -9.47 10.55
CA PRO A 138 3.10 -8.73 9.30
C PRO A 138 4.59 -8.61 8.95
N MET A 139 4.87 -8.16 7.72
CA MET A 139 6.21 -7.70 7.39
C MET A 139 6.49 -6.43 8.20
N LEU A 140 7.62 -6.40 8.91
CA LEU A 140 8.02 -5.23 9.69
C LEU A 140 8.40 -4.09 8.74
N ILE A 141 7.75 -2.94 8.92
CA ILE A 141 8.19 -1.67 8.36
C ILE A 141 9.09 -1.01 9.42
N PRO A 142 10.37 -0.76 9.12
CA PRO A 142 11.30 -0.17 10.07
C PRO A 142 10.99 1.32 10.31
N SER A 143 11.60 1.87 11.35
CA SER A 143 11.52 3.30 11.70
C SER A 143 12.89 3.80 12.15
N GLU A 144 13.25 5.02 11.78
CA GLU A 144 14.47 5.71 12.24
C GLU A 144 14.31 6.34 13.63
N ILE A 145 13.08 6.44 14.13
CA ILE A 145 12.77 7.03 15.45
C ILE A 145 12.48 5.93 16.47
N VAL A 146 11.79 4.87 16.05
CA VAL A 146 11.49 3.70 16.88
C VAL A 146 12.55 2.63 16.65
N LEU A 147 13.40 2.46 17.66
CA LEU A 147 14.52 1.54 17.61
C LEU A 147 14.24 0.31 18.48
N GLU A 148 14.42 -0.87 17.90
CA GLU A 148 14.39 -2.12 18.64
C GLU A 148 15.80 -2.67 18.88
N THR A 149 15.96 -3.41 19.97
CA THR A 149 17.23 -4.06 20.29
C THR A 149 17.45 -5.38 19.55
N GLY A 150 16.46 -5.86 18.79
CA GLY A 150 16.59 -7.07 17.98
C GLY A 150 15.47 -7.25 16.93
N PRO A 151 15.72 -8.06 15.89
CA PRO A 151 14.89 -8.17 14.69
C PRO A 151 13.48 -8.69 14.94
N TYR A 152 13.29 -9.47 16.01
CA TYR A 152 12.00 -10.06 16.34
C TYR A 152 11.34 -9.39 17.54
N LYS A 153 11.88 -8.27 18.05
CA LYS A 153 11.30 -7.59 19.22
C LYS A 153 9.88 -7.13 18.95
N HIS A 154 9.61 -6.66 17.74
CA HIS A 154 8.29 -6.20 17.32
C HIS A 154 7.37 -7.35 16.90
N THR A 155 7.89 -8.33 16.15
CA THR A 155 7.08 -9.45 15.62
C THR A 155 6.92 -10.61 16.61
N GLY A 156 7.66 -10.62 17.73
CA GLY A 156 7.73 -11.68 18.73
C GLY A 156 8.59 -12.87 18.31
N PHE A 157 8.48 -13.28 17.05
CA PHE A 157 9.20 -14.41 16.46
C PHE A 157 9.38 -14.22 14.96
N ARG A 158 10.16 -15.12 14.35
CA ARG A 158 10.31 -15.24 12.89
C ARG A 158 8.96 -15.60 12.26
N ARG A 159 8.63 -14.96 11.14
CA ARG A 159 7.41 -15.25 10.38
C ARG A 159 7.40 -16.70 9.87
N LEU A 160 8.55 -17.24 9.46
CA LEU A 160 8.65 -18.66 9.05
C LEU A 160 8.48 -19.63 10.24
N LEU A 161 8.81 -19.20 11.46
CA LEU A 161 8.59 -20.03 12.66
C LEU A 161 7.09 -20.16 13.00
N PHE A 162 6.27 -19.19 12.59
CA PHE A 162 4.85 -19.16 12.94
C PHE A 162 4.05 -20.37 12.44
N PHE A 163 4.42 -20.96 11.30
CA PHE A 163 3.78 -22.18 10.81
C PHE A 163 3.96 -23.36 11.76
N TYR A 164 5.13 -23.46 12.40
CA TYR A 164 5.40 -24.49 13.41
C TYR A 164 4.65 -24.21 14.70
N ASN A 165 4.57 -22.94 15.13
CA ASN A 165 3.77 -22.55 16.30
C ASN A 165 2.29 -22.93 16.12
N LEU A 166 1.73 -22.70 14.93
CA LEU A 166 0.35 -23.08 14.61
C LEU A 166 0.18 -24.61 14.62
N SER A 167 1.16 -25.34 14.11
CA SER A 167 1.18 -26.81 14.13
C SER A 167 1.23 -27.35 15.56
N HIS A 168 2.06 -26.75 16.44
CA HIS A 168 2.14 -27.12 17.85
C HIS A 168 0.83 -26.86 18.60
N ALA A 169 0.14 -25.75 18.32
CA ALA A 169 -1.17 -25.47 18.91
C ALA A 169 -2.24 -26.49 18.45
N LEU A 170 -2.22 -26.89 17.17
CA LEU A 170 -3.08 -27.95 16.67
C LEU A 170 -2.77 -29.30 17.34
N ASP A 171 -1.49 -29.64 17.48
CA ASP A 171 -1.07 -30.88 18.14
C ASP A 171 -1.50 -30.93 19.60
N ALA A 172 -1.44 -29.81 20.32
CA ALA A 172 -1.94 -29.69 21.69
C ALA A 172 -3.45 -29.93 21.77
N PHE A 173 -4.23 -29.33 20.86
CA PHE A 173 -5.68 -29.57 20.81
C PHE A 173 -6.01 -31.03 20.50
N ILE A 174 -5.38 -31.62 19.48
CA ILE A 174 -5.57 -33.04 19.18
C ILE A 174 -5.17 -33.89 20.39
N GLY A 175 -4.07 -33.57 21.06
CA GLY A 175 -3.65 -34.25 22.28
C GLY A 175 -4.69 -34.19 23.40
N ALA A 176 -5.32 -33.04 23.63
CA ALA A 176 -6.41 -32.91 24.60
C ALA A 176 -7.63 -33.78 24.22
N VAL A 177 -7.96 -33.88 22.92
CA VAL A 177 -9.04 -34.75 22.45
C VAL A 177 -8.69 -36.23 22.62
N GLU A 178 -7.47 -36.63 22.23
CA GLU A 178 -6.97 -38.01 22.39
C GLU A 178 -6.96 -38.43 23.86
N GLU A 179 -6.51 -37.54 24.75
CA GLU A 179 -6.48 -37.77 26.20
C GLU A 179 -7.90 -37.86 26.79
N GLY A 180 -8.75 -36.86 26.57
CA GLY A 180 -10.08 -36.79 27.17
C GLY A 180 -11.04 -37.87 26.66
N ARG A 181 -10.93 -38.24 25.38
CA ARG A 181 -11.78 -39.29 24.78
C ARG A 181 -11.21 -40.69 25.01
N GLY A 182 -9.89 -40.85 25.05
CA GLY A 182 -9.20 -42.11 25.32
C GLY A 182 -9.62 -43.23 24.35
N SER A 183 -9.84 -44.44 24.86
CA SER A 183 -10.25 -45.61 24.06
C SER A 183 -11.62 -45.48 23.38
N ARG A 184 -12.40 -44.45 23.73
CA ARG A 184 -13.71 -44.17 23.11
C ARG A 184 -13.54 -43.50 21.74
N LEU A 185 -12.42 -42.81 21.52
CA LEU A 185 -12.12 -42.11 20.29
C LEU A 185 -11.89 -43.11 19.15
N ARG A 186 -12.65 -42.98 18.07
CA ARG A 186 -12.54 -43.82 16.88
C ARG A 186 -12.02 -43.06 15.67
N ALA A 187 -12.21 -41.74 15.65
CA ALA A 187 -11.57 -40.87 14.66
C ALA A 187 -10.04 -40.97 14.78
N SER A 188 -9.36 -41.08 13.65
CA SER A 188 -7.89 -41.08 13.62
C SER A 188 -7.36 -39.66 13.79
N ARG A 189 -6.10 -39.53 14.24
CA ARG A 189 -5.40 -38.23 14.28
C ARG A 189 -5.50 -37.44 12.96
N ALA A 190 -5.40 -38.15 11.83
CA ALA A 190 -5.52 -37.56 10.49
C ALA A 190 -6.94 -37.08 10.14
N GLU A 191 -7.97 -37.64 10.79
CA GLU A 191 -9.35 -37.16 10.65
C GLU A 191 -9.59 -35.93 11.55
N LEU A 192 -9.03 -35.93 12.76
CA LEU A 192 -9.13 -34.80 13.70
C LEU A 192 -8.43 -33.55 13.19
N SER A 193 -7.29 -33.70 12.52
CA SER A 193 -6.49 -32.57 12.00
C SER A 193 -7.13 -31.82 10.83
N ARG A 194 -8.27 -32.30 10.29
CA ARG A 194 -8.95 -31.70 9.13
C ARG A 194 -9.80 -30.48 9.48
N GLY A 195 -10.05 -30.21 10.77
CA GLY A 195 -10.91 -29.09 11.17
C GLY A 195 -12.39 -29.24 10.80
N LEU A 196 -12.87 -30.48 10.58
CA LEU A 196 -14.26 -30.74 10.19
C LEU A 196 -15.23 -30.53 11.36
N THR A 197 -16.45 -30.11 11.01
CA THR A 197 -17.61 -30.13 11.91
C THR A 197 -18.42 -31.40 11.68
N TYR A 198 -18.93 -31.98 12.76
CA TYR A 198 -19.75 -33.18 12.74
C TYR A 198 -21.10 -32.92 13.41
N LEU A 199 -22.17 -33.51 12.89
CA LEU A 199 -23.44 -33.54 13.59
C LEU A 199 -23.33 -34.44 14.82
N GLY A 200 -24.14 -34.21 15.86
CA GLY A 200 -24.09 -34.98 17.10
C GLY A 200 -24.19 -36.49 16.89
N VAL A 201 -25.04 -36.94 15.96
CA VAL A 201 -25.12 -38.38 15.60
C VAL A 201 -23.82 -38.93 15.01
N GLU A 202 -23.05 -38.13 14.29
CA GLU A 202 -21.75 -38.49 13.72
C GLU A 202 -20.65 -38.42 14.78
N ALA A 203 -20.69 -37.39 15.64
CA ALA A 203 -19.78 -37.23 16.75
C ALA A 203 -19.78 -38.46 17.68
N VAL A 204 -20.96 -39.03 17.96
CA VAL A 204 -21.08 -40.30 18.71
C VAL A 204 -20.46 -41.47 17.96
N ARG A 205 -20.68 -41.58 16.64
CA ARG A 205 -20.09 -42.67 15.83
C ARG A 205 -18.56 -42.61 15.83
N LEU A 206 -18.00 -41.40 15.77
CA LEU A 206 -16.56 -41.12 15.77
C LEU A 206 -15.92 -41.15 17.16
N GLY A 207 -16.73 -41.25 18.23
CA GLY A 207 -16.23 -41.21 19.61
C GLY A 207 -15.89 -39.82 20.14
N LEU A 208 -16.26 -38.77 19.40
CA LEU A 208 -16.14 -37.36 19.82
C LEU A 208 -17.19 -36.98 20.89
N ALA A 209 -18.29 -37.72 20.94
CA ALA A 209 -19.29 -37.67 22.00
C ALA A 209 -19.65 -39.11 22.43
N ASP A 210 -20.32 -39.26 23.57
CA ASP A 210 -20.65 -40.57 24.12
C ASP A 210 -22.08 -41.02 23.74
N GLU A 211 -23.06 -40.12 23.84
CA GLU A 211 -24.46 -40.48 23.59
C GLU A 211 -25.30 -39.29 23.12
N VAL A 212 -26.38 -39.57 22.39
CA VAL A 212 -27.44 -38.59 22.16
C VAL A 212 -28.31 -38.50 23.40
N GLY A 213 -28.52 -37.29 23.93
CA GLY A 213 -29.31 -37.10 25.15
C GLY A 213 -29.76 -35.66 25.40
N SER A 214 -30.57 -35.49 26.43
CA SER A 214 -31.08 -34.19 26.89
C SER A 214 -30.37 -33.74 28.17
N LEU A 215 -30.62 -32.50 28.60
CA LEU A 215 -30.13 -31.98 29.87
C LEU A 215 -30.53 -32.86 31.06
N GLN A 216 -31.76 -33.37 31.05
CA GLN A 216 -32.24 -34.26 32.10
C GLN A 216 -31.39 -35.54 32.19
N ARG A 217 -31.02 -36.13 31.05
CA ARG A 217 -30.14 -37.30 31.00
C ARG A 217 -28.72 -36.99 31.49
N ALA A 218 -28.19 -35.82 31.15
CA ALA A 218 -26.88 -35.39 31.65
C ALA A 218 -26.87 -35.21 33.18
N ILE A 219 -27.95 -34.64 33.75
CA ILE A 219 -28.13 -34.50 35.20
C ILE A 219 -28.27 -35.87 35.88
N GLU A 220 -29.06 -36.78 35.31
CA GLU A 220 -29.22 -38.14 35.83
C GLU A 220 -27.90 -38.92 35.82
N GLU A 221 -27.12 -38.80 34.76
CA GLU A 221 -25.79 -39.41 34.64
C GLU A 221 -24.82 -38.83 35.68
N ALA A 222 -24.82 -37.50 35.88
CA ALA A 222 -24.04 -36.84 36.92
C ALA A 222 -24.43 -37.35 38.33
N ALA A 223 -25.74 -37.46 38.62
CA ALA A 223 -26.26 -37.99 39.88
C ALA A 223 -25.80 -39.43 40.11
N ARG A 224 -25.91 -40.26 39.07
CA ARG A 224 -25.55 -41.68 39.10
C ARG A 224 -24.07 -41.86 39.41
N ARG A 225 -23.19 -41.09 38.76
CA ARG A 225 -21.74 -41.13 39.03
C ARG A 225 -21.37 -40.59 40.40
N ALA A 226 -22.15 -39.66 40.94
CA ALA A 226 -21.96 -39.17 42.31
C ALA A 226 -22.59 -40.07 43.40
N GLY A 227 -23.29 -41.14 43.02
CA GLY A 227 -23.96 -42.05 43.95
C GLY A 227 -25.15 -41.43 44.68
N LEU A 228 -25.85 -40.48 44.05
CA LEU A 228 -26.98 -39.76 44.65
C LEU A 228 -28.32 -40.36 44.25
N ALA A 229 -29.13 -40.76 45.26
CA ALA A 229 -30.51 -41.20 45.06
C ALA A 229 -31.53 -40.05 45.14
N SER A 230 -31.20 -38.97 45.86
CA SER A 230 -31.99 -37.75 45.97
C SER A 230 -31.05 -36.54 45.90
N TYR A 231 -31.38 -35.60 45.03
CA TYR A 231 -30.55 -34.42 44.76
C TYR A 231 -31.39 -33.22 44.35
N GLU A 232 -30.80 -32.04 44.46
CA GLU A 232 -31.35 -30.81 43.89
C GLU A 232 -30.38 -30.27 42.82
N VAL A 233 -30.94 -29.59 41.82
CA VAL A 233 -30.15 -28.99 40.74
C VAL A 233 -30.03 -27.50 41.01
N VAL A 234 -28.80 -26.99 41.01
CA VAL A 234 -28.50 -25.57 41.21
C VAL A 234 -27.72 -25.05 40.01
N GLU A 235 -28.12 -23.90 39.50
CA GLU A 235 -27.35 -23.21 38.46
C GLU A 235 -26.24 -22.40 39.12
N LEU A 236 -25.00 -22.59 38.68
CA LEU A 236 -23.85 -21.84 39.15
C LEU A 236 -23.62 -20.67 38.21
N LEU A 237 -23.67 -19.46 38.76
CA LEU A 237 -23.58 -18.22 38.01
C LEU A 237 -22.34 -17.43 38.46
N PRO A 238 -21.61 -16.77 37.53
CA PRO A 238 -20.50 -15.92 37.92
C PRO A 238 -20.98 -14.83 38.89
N ARG A 239 -20.23 -14.59 39.97
CA ARG A 239 -20.53 -13.46 40.87
C ARG A 239 -20.36 -12.15 40.10
N GLY A 240 -21.29 -11.21 40.30
CA GLY A 240 -21.39 -9.98 39.51
C GLY A 240 -20.08 -9.22 39.40
N HIS A 241 -19.49 -9.21 38.21
CA HIS A 241 -18.33 -8.37 37.89
C HIS A 241 -18.83 -6.93 37.65
N SER A 242 -19.11 -6.23 38.74
CA SER A 242 -19.25 -4.78 38.72
C SER A 242 -17.88 -4.15 38.44
N GLY A 243 -17.67 -3.79 37.17
CA GLY A 243 -16.78 -2.72 36.71
C GLY A 243 -15.37 -2.67 37.27
N VAL A 244 -14.40 -3.27 36.57
CA VAL A 244 -13.04 -2.74 36.59
C VAL A 244 -12.95 -1.65 35.53
N ARG A 245 -13.15 -0.40 35.98
CA ARG A 245 -12.86 0.80 35.21
C ARG A 245 -11.35 1.00 35.24
N GLY A 246 -10.69 0.86 34.08
CA GLY A 246 -9.28 1.25 33.90
C GLY A 246 -8.28 0.09 33.81
N TYR A 247 -8.48 -0.85 32.91
CA TYR A 247 -7.35 -1.55 32.28
C TYR A 247 -7.16 -0.93 30.89
N TYR A 248 -5.97 -0.37 30.62
CA TYR A 248 -5.62 -0.02 29.25
C TYR A 248 -5.55 -1.33 28.46
N SER A 249 -6.55 -1.54 27.61
CA SER A 249 -6.54 -2.64 26.64
C SER A 249 -5.26 -2.55 25.81
N TRP A 250 -4.59 -3.68 25.63
CA TRP A 250 -3.40 -3.84 24.77
C TRP A 250 -3.55 -3.21 23.36
N GLY A 251 -4.77 -2.99 22.88
CA GLY A 251 -5.05 -2.34 21.60
C GLY A 251 -5.02 -0.81 21.58
N ASN A 252 -4.71 -0.12 22.69
CA ASN A 252 -4.81 1.36 22.77
C ASN A 252 -3.50 2.07 23.17
N LEU A 253 -2.38 1.37 23.28
CA LEU A 253 -1.07 1.96 23.52
C LEU A 253 -0.40 2.27 22.17
N THR A 254 -0.29 3.55 21.82
CA THR A 254 0.37 4.06 20.60
C THR A 254 1.68 4.78 20.96
N LEU A 255 2.54 5.04 19.97
CA LEU A 255 3.75 5.85 20.18
C LEU A 255 3.38 7.27 20.62
N ASP A 256 2.34 7.87 20.03
CA ASP A 256 1.84 9.19 20.42
C ASP A 256 1.47 9.24 21.92
N LYS A 257 0.90 8.14 22.44
CA LYS A 257 0.53 8.04 23.86
C LYS A 257 1.74 7.85 24.76
N LEU A 258 2.76 7.13 24.30
CA LEU A 258 4.04 7.02 25.01
C LEU A 258 4.75 8.38 25.04
N GLU A 259 4.78 9.11 23.94
CA GLU A 259 5.38 10.45 23.84
C GLU A 259 4.69 11.48 24.75
N GLU A 260 3.35 11.44 24.86
CA GLU A 260 2.59 12.25 25.81
C GLU A 260 3.00 11.96 27.27
N LEU A 261 3.22 10.68 27.60
CA LEU A 261 3.59 10.25 28.94
C LEU A 261 5.03 10.63 29.28
N HIS A 262 5.97 10.45 28.34
CA HIS A 262 7.33 10.94 28.45
C HIS A 262 7.86 11.41 27.09
N PRO A 263 8.09 12.72 26.90
CA PRO A 263 8.60 13.27 25.65
C PRO A 263 10.07 12.85 25.41
N PRO A 264 10.54 12.86 24.15
CA PRO A 264 11.90 12.42 23.82
C PRO A 264 12.97 13.28 24.53
N PRO A 265 14.10 12.69 24.97
CA PRO A 265 14.46 11.27 24.87
C PRO A 265 13.83 10.41 26.00
N ALA A 266 13.16 9.32 25.63
CA ALA A 266 12.59 8.35 26.57
C ALA A 266 12.83 6.90 26.10
N LEU A 267 13.19 6.01 27.03
CA LEU A 267 13.48 4.59 26.78
C LEU A 267 12.38 3.72 27.38
N TYR A 268 11.75 2.86 26.57
CA TYR A 268 10.64 2.01 26.99
C TYR A 268 10.97 0.53 26.85
N TYR A 269 10.77 -0.25 27.92
CA TYR A 269 10.71 -1.71 27.85
C TYR A 269 9.26 -2.16 27.63
N VAL A 270 8.73 -1.92 26.43
CA VAL A 270 7.34 -2.23 26.11
C VAL A 270 7.22 -2.96 24.77
N TYR A 271 6.27 -3.88 24.68
CA TYR A 271 5.89 -4.51 23.41
C TYR A 271 4.71 -3.73 22.82
N LEU A 272 4.91 -3.12 21.67
CA LEU A 272 3.86 -2.48 20.86
C LEU A 272 3.59 -3.40 19.66
N GLY A 273 2.36 -3.89 19.51
CA GLY A 273 1.97 -4.61 18.30
C GLY A 273 1.99 -3.68 17.07
N ALA A 274 2.02 -4.25 15.86
CA ALA A 274 2.09 -3.52 14.60
C ALA A 274 1.00 -2.44 14.43
N GLU A 275 -0.21 -2.70 14.92
CA GLU A 275 -1.30 -1.73 14.89
C GLU A 275 -1.04 -0.48 15.73
N GLY A 276 -0.32 -0.59 16.85
CA GLY A 276 0.01 0.54 17.72
C GLY A 276 0.96 1.52 17.07
N ILE A 277 1.89 1.02 16.24
CA ILE A 277 2.84 1.84 15.46
C ILE A 277 2.12 2.45 14.24
N VAL A 278 1.36 1.66 13.49
CA VAL A 278 0.64 2.14 12.29
C VAL A 278 -0.37 3.25 12.61
N ARG A 279 -0.98 3.23 13.81
CA ARG A 279 -1.89 4.28 14.28
C ARG A 279 -1.19 5.54 14.79
N SER A 280 0.13 5.50 14.96
CA SER A 280 0.89 6.63 15.50
C SER A 280 1.17 7.66 14.41
N HIS A 281 0.82 8.91 14.69
CA HIS A 281 1.05 10.02 13.76
C HIS A 281 2.39 10.66 14.09
N VAL A 282 3.49 10.14 13.52
CA VAL A 282 4.79 10.82 13.60
C VAL A 282 4.69 12.14 12.83
N ARG A 283 4.47 13.22 13.57
CA ARG A 283 4.23 14.55 13.01
C ARG A 283 5.58 15.19 12.67
N ARG A 284 6.01 15.13 11.41
CA ARG A 284 7.15 15.92 10.94
C ARG A 284 6.76 17.40 10.81
N PRO A 285 7.61 18.35 11.22
CA PRO A 285 7.38 19.76 10.95
C PRO A 285 7.36 20.01 9.44
N SER A 286 6.29 20.63 8.94
CA SER A 286 6.17 21.07 7.55
C SER A 286 7.16 22.20 7.30
N MET A 287 8.12 22.01 6.39
CA MET A 287 9.00 23.08 5.94
C MET A 287 8.52 23.63 4.61
N ASN A 288 8.33 24.95 4.56
CA ASN A 288 8.19 25.69 3.31
C ASN A 288 9.57 25.76 2.66
N VAL A 289 9.83 24.92 1.68
CA VAL A 289 11.07 24.99 0.89
C VAL A 289 10.96 26.17 -0.07
N THR A 290 11.93 27.09 0.01
CA THR A 290 12.03 28.20 -0.94
C THR A 290 12.41 27.65 -2.31
N ARG A 291 11.50 27.84 -3.26
CA ARG A 291 11.58 27.42 -4.67
C ARG A 291 12.84 28.00 -5.34
N ALA A 292 13.80 27.15 -5.69
CA ALA A 292 14.97 27.54 -6.46
C ALA A 292 15.35 26.41 -7.41
N GLY A 293 15.61 26.74 -8.68
CA GLY A 293 16.21 25.80 -9.62
C GLY A 293 17.72 25.68 -9.40
N GLY A 294 18.31 24.57 -9.82
CA GLY A 294 19.72 24.27 -9.58
C GLY A 294 20.32 23.36 -10.63
N ARG A 295 21.65 23.25 -10.63
CA ARG A 295 22.37 22.29 -11.48
C ARG A 295 22.12 20.83 -11.04
N VAL A 296 21.79 20.63 -9.77
CA VAL A 296 21.29 19.37 -9.20
C VAL A 296 19.84 19.58 -8.82
N LEU A 297 18.94 18.72 -9.29
CA LEU A 297 17.52 18.78 -8.96
C LEU A 297 17.16 17.66 -8.01
N VAL A 298 16.39 17.98 -6.98
CA VAL A 298 15.76 17.04 -6.06
C VAL A 298 14.28 17.01 -6.38
N ASP A 299 13.79 15.85 -6.79
CA ASP A 299 12.38 15.65 -7.07
C ASP A 299 11.59 15.58 -5.75
N LEU A 300 10.54 16.39 -5.62
CA LEU A 300 9.51 16.33 -4.58
C LEU A 300 8.12 16.08 -5.15
N SER A 301 7.98 16.08 -6.49
CA SER A 301 6.70 16.00 -7.21
C SER A 301 6.01 14.63 -7.10
N HIS A 302 6.76 13.58 -6.77
CA HIS A 302 6.24 12.21 -6.56
C HIS A 302 6.13 11.83 -5.08
N GLY A 303 5.90 12.84 -4.24
CA GLY A 303 5.71 12.67 -2.80
C GLY A 303 6.96 12.18 -2.08
N ASN A 304 8.15 12.45 -2.65
CA ASN A 304 9.45 12.15 -2.06
C ASN A 304 9.55 12.88 -0.71
N MET A 305 9.62 12.14 0.39
CA MET A 305 9.63 12.72 1.75
C MET A 305 11.02 13.14 2.21
N ILE A 306 11.80 13.77 1.31
CA ILE A 306 13.15 14.28 1.55
C ILE A 306 13.10 15.80 1.77
N SER A 307 13.95 16.32 2.66
CA SER A 307 14.03 17.75 2.96
C SER A 307 15.46 18.30 2.81
N TRP A 308 15.59 19.63 2.85
CA TRP A 308 16.88 20.30 2.96
C TRP A 308 17.72 19.77 4.11
N TRP A 309 17.09 19.49 5.26
CA TRP A 309 17.78 18.96 6.44
C TRP A 309 18.28 17.54 6.25
N ASP A 310 17.59 16.74 5.42
CA ASP A 310 18.03 15.37 5.16
C ASP A 310 19.27 15.34 4.24
N LEU A 311 19.41 16.34 3.37
CA LEU A 311 20.51 16.45 2.39
C LEU A 311 21.56 17.51 2.76
N ASP A 312 21.48 18.12 3.94
CA ASP A 312 22.25 19.32 4.33
C ASP A 312 23.76 19.13 4.11
N THR A 313 24.31 18.01 4.61
CA THR A 313 25.74 17.69 4.44
C THR A 313 26.14 17.52 2.97
N LEU A 314 25.31 16.86 2.15
CA LEU A 314 25.58 16.72 0.72
C LEU A 314 25.50 18.08 0.00
N ILE A 315 24.51 18.91 0.34
CA ILE A 315 24.34 20.24 -0.21
C ILE A 315 25.54 21.12 0.16
N ALA A 316 26.03 21.04 1.40
CA ALA A 316 27.20 21.78 1.86
C ALA A 316 28.47 21.39 1.08
N GLU A 317 28.69 20.10 0.83
CA GLU A 317 29.82 19.62 0.00
C GLU A 317 29.66 20.03 -1.47
N LEU A 318 28.45 19.99 -2.03
CA LEU A 318 28.17 20.48 -3.38
C LEU A 318 28.39 22.00 -3.51
N ALA A 319 28.02 22.78 -2.50
CA ALA A 319 28.21 24.22 -2.48
C ALA A 319 29.70 24.60 -2.50
N GLN A 320 30.55 23.85 -1.79
CA GLN A 320 32.02 24.02 -1.85
C GLN A 320 32.59 23.77 -3.26
N LEU A 321 31.89 22.97 -4.07
CA LEU A 321 32.22 22.69 -5.47
C LEU A 321 31.51 23.63 -6.46
N ASN A 322 30.90 24.72 -5.99
CA ASN A 322 30.10 25.67 -6.77
C ASN A 322 28.91 25.04 -7.51
N VAL A 323 28.31 24.00 -6.94
CA VAL A 323 27.13 23.32 -7.48
C VAL A 323 25.89 23.74 -6.70
N THR A 324 24.87 24.20 -7.41
CA THR A 324 23.58 24.59 -6.82
C THR A 324 22.60 23.43 -6.81
N VAL A 325 21.82 23.31 -5.72
CA VAL A 325 20.79 22.29 -5.55
C VAL A 325 19.42 22.95 -5.50
N GLY A 326 18.50 22.48 -6.34
CA GLY A 326 17.12 22.92 -6.40
C GLY A 326 16.15 21.83 -6.00
N PHE A 327 15.08 22.17 -5.28
CA PHE A 327 14.01 21.24 -4.90
C PHE A 327 12.75 21.60 -5.68
N VAL A 328 12.17 20.63 -6.37
CA VAL A 328 11.05 20.87 -7.31
C VAL A 328 9.88 19.96 -6.97
N ASP A 329 8.75 20.56 -6.61
CA ASP A 329 7.53 19.92 -6.11
C ASP A 329 6.44 19.70 -7.17
N GLU A 330 6.66 20.15 -8.40
CA GLU A 330 5.73 20.03 -9.50
C GLU A 330 6.41 19.43 -10.74
N TRP A 331 5.83 18.36 -11.29
CA TRP A 331 6.44 17.62 -12.40
C TRP A 331 6.71 18.50 -13.62
N GLY A 332 5.75 19.34 -14.04
CA GLY A 332 5.92 20.17 -15.25
C GLY A 332 7.13 21.09 -15.16
N ARG A 333 7.42 21.61 -13.96
CA ARG A 333 8.62 22.42 -13.72
C ARG A 333 9.88 21.58 -13.64
N LEU A 334 9.82 20.40 -13.01
CA LEU A 334 10.95 19.47 -12.96
C LEU A 334 11.38 19.10 -14.37
N GLU A 335 10.42 18.80 -15.24
CA GLU A 335 10.62 18.49 -16.66
C GLU A 335 11.33 19.62 -17.43
N GLU A 336 10.92 20.87 -17.21
CA GLU A 336 11.58 22.05 -17.77
C GLU A 336 13.01 22.23 -17.25
N GLU A 337 13.22 22.12 -15.94
CA GLU A 337 14.52 22.34 -15.32
C GLU A 337 15.52 21.20 -15.62
N LEU A 338 15.04 19.98 -15.91
CA LEU A 338 15.86 18.86 -16.36
C LEU A 338 16.64 19.17 -17.65
N ALA A 339 16.23 20.17 -18.44
CA ALA A 339 17.00 20.60 -19.61
C ALA A 339 18.41 21.11 -19.23
N ASN A 340 18.55 21.77 -18.08
CA ASN A 340 19.78 22.43 -17.65
C ASN A 340 20.48 21.74 -16.46
N ALA A 341 19.81 20.78 -15.82
CA ALA A 341 20.39 20.00 -14.73
C ALA A 341 21.48 19.04 -15.23
N THR A 342 22.46 18.72 -14.37
CA THR A 342 23.44 17.64 -14.60
C THR A 342 23.18 16.44 -13.69
N CYS A 343 22.36 16.59 -12.65
CA CYS A 343 21.98 15.52 -11.75
C CYS A 343 20.50 15.62 -11.35
N LEU A 344 19.81 14.48 -11.32
CA LEU A 344 18.50 14.33 -10.72
C LEU A 344 18.59 13.38 -9.52
N ILE A 345 18.12 13.83 -8.36
CA ILE A 345 18.00 13.05 -7.13
C ILE A 345 16.53 12.68 -6.93
N VAL A 346 16.26 11.38 -6.87
CA VAL A 346 14.95 10.82 -6.50
C VAL A 346 15.15 10.02 -5.21
N ALA A 347 14.47 10.43 -4.14
CA ALA A 347 14.66 9.86 -2.81
C ALA A 347 13.34 9.40 -2.20
N SER A 348 13.17 8.07 -2.04
CA SER A 348 11.97 7.42 -1.48
C SER A 348 10.64 8.05 -1.96
N PRO A 349 10.35 8.03 -3.28
CA PRO A 349 9.06 8.44 -3.81
C PRO A 349 7.93 7.63 -3.17
N THR A 350 6.81 8.30 -2.93
CA THR A 350 5.60 7.68 -2.39
C THR A 350 4.52 7.49 -3.46
N GLU A 351 4.72 8.08 -4.64
CA GLU A 351 3.84 7.97 -5.81
C GLU A 351 4.61 7.42 -7.02
N PRO A 352 4.00 6.52 -7.82
CA PRO A 352 4.66 5.93 -8.99
C PRO A 352 4.80 6.92 -10.15
N TYR A 353 5.88 6.80 -10.93
CA TYR A 353 6.11 7.60 -12.13
C TYR A 353 5.33 7.05 -13.32
N ARG A 354 4.69 7.94 -14.08
CA ARG A 354 3.95 7.63 -15.31
C ARG A 354 4.90 7.36 -16.47
N GLU A 355 4.40 6.74 -17.54
CA GLU A 355 5.23 6.37 -18.70
C GLU A 355 5.96 7.57 -19.35
N GLY A 356 5.26 8.69 -19.56
CA GLY A 356 5.88 9.89 -20.11
C GLY A 356 7.00 10.45 -19.22
N GLU A 357 6.76 10.45 -17.91
CA GLU A 357 7.70 10.94 -16.90
C GLU A 357 8.98 10.07 -16.85
N ARG A 358 8.79 8.74 -16.84
CA ARG A 358 9.89 7.77 -16.91
C ARG A 358 10.70 7.91 -18.19
N ARG A 359 10.03 8.13 -19.33
CA ARG A 359 10.70 8.36 -20.62
C ARG A 359 11.55 9.62 -20.58
N ARG A 360 11.00 10.72 -20.08
CA ARG A 360 11.74 12.00 -19.95
C ARG A 360 12.97 11.88 -19.07
N ILE A 361 12.88 11.18 -17.94
CA ILE A 361 14.04 10.92 -17.05
C ILE A 361 15.06 10.00 -17.75
N ARG A 362 14.62 8.99 -18.50
CA ARG A 362 15.51 8.16 -19.32
C ARG A 362 16.30 9.00 -20.31
N ASP A 363 15.63 9.86 -21.06
CA ASP A 363 16.27 10.75 -22.03
C ASP A 363 17.32 11.65 -21.35
N PHE A 364 16.99 12.20 -20.16
CA PHE A 364 17.94 12.97 -19.35
C PHE A 364 19.22 12.18 -19.01
N VAL A 365 19.09 10.90 -18.63
CA VAL A 365 20.25 10.04 -18.34
C VAL A 365 21.02 9.73 -19.62
N GLU A 366 20.34 9.40 -20.72
CA GLU A 366 20.98 9.11 -22.01
C GLU A 366 21.77 10.30 -22.58
N GLU A 367 21.34 11.51 -22.26
CA GLU A 367 22.02 12.79 -22.57
C GLU A 367 23.22 13.10 -21.66
N GLY A 368 23.62 12.16 -20.79
CA GLY A 368 24.77 12.31 -19.89
C GLY A 368 24.43 12.82 -18.50
N GLY A 369 23.14 12.85 -18.12
CA GLY A 369 22.72 13.18 -16.78
C GLY A 369 23.09 12.09 -15.77
N LEU A 370 23.37 12.50 -14.53
CA LEU A 370 23.49 11.58 -13.39
C LEU A 370 22.12 11.41 -12.73
N LEU A 371 21.65 10.16 -12.59
CA LEU A 371 20.45 9.84 -11.81
C LEU A 371 20.85 9.18 -10.50
N LEU A 372 20.58 9.87 -9.38
CA LEU A 372 20.77 9.34 -8.04
C LEU A 372 19.43 8.86 -7.47
N LEU A 373 19.29 7.56 -7.31
CA LEU A 373 18.15 6.90 -6.69
C LEU A 373 18.49 6.54 -5.24
N LEU A 374 17.84 7.19 -4.28
CA LEU A 374 17.94 6.86 -2.87
C LEU A 374 16.64 6.20 -2.42
N PHE A 375 16.73 5.11 -1.65
CA PHE A 375 15.55 4.46 -1.11
C PHE A 375 15.80 3.92 0.30
N ASP A 376 15.18 4.58 1.27
CA ASP A 376 15.10 4.13 2.65
C ASP A 376 13.68 3.59 2.92
N PRO A 377 13.53 2.32 3.35
CA PRO A 377 12.24 1.68 3.59
C PRO A 377 11.64 2.02 4.96
N SER A 378 12.28 2.89 5.76
CA SER A 378 11.71 3.33 7.03
C SER A 378 10.46 4.19 6.85
N PHE A 379 9.54 4.07 7.81
CA PHE A 379 8.24 4.72 7.79
C PHE A 379 8.34 6.23 7.60
N GLU A 380 9.41 6.85 8.10
CA GLU A 380 9.64 8.28 8.01
C GLU A 380 9.84 8.79 6.57
N TYR A 381 10.28 7.94 5.63
CA TYR A 381 10.45 8.32 4.22
C TYR A 381 9.35 7.78 3.30
N ILE A 382 8.73 6.65 3.64
CA ILE A 382 7.65 6.08 2.81
C ILE A 382 6.26 6.57 3.23
N GLY A 383 6.05 6.89 4.51
CA GLY A 383 4.77 7.31 5.08
C GLY A 383 3.61 6.34 4.80
N GLN A 384 2.38 6.82 5.03
CA GLN A 384 1.17 6.03 4.73
C GLN A 384 0.95 5.84 3.23
N ARG A 385 1.30 6.84 2.40
CA ARG A 385 1.12 6.78 0.94
C ARG A 385 2.01 5.70 0.32
N GLY A 386 3.30 5.67 0.68
CA GLY A 386 4.22 4.63 0.23
C GLY A 386 3.82 3.25 0.71
N LEU A 387 3.30 3.11 1.95
CA LEU A 387 2.77 1.84 2.44
C LEU A 387 1.58 1.34 1.60
N ALA A 388 0.63 2.23 1.28
CA ALA A 388 -0.51 1.91 0.40
C ALA A 388 -0.06 1.53 -1.02
N ALA A 389 1.05 2.10 -1.49
CA ALA A 389 1.69 1.77 -2.76
C ALA A 389 2.67 0.58 -2.67
N TYR A 390 2.53 -0.31 -1.68
CA TYR A 390 3.38 -1.50 -1.51
C TYR A 390 4.88 -1.22 -1.28
N VAL A 391 5.21 -0.10 -0.61
CA VAL A 391 6.53 0.32 -0.10
C VAL A 391 7.58 0.59 -1.18
N THR A 392 7.88 -0.41 -1.99
CA THR A 392 8.93 -0.37 -3.03
C THR A 392 8.40 -0.07 -4.42
N ALA A 393 7.08 -0.15 -4.65
CA ALA A 393 6.54 0.02 -6.00
C ALA A 393 6.83 1.41 -6.61
N PRO A 394 6.67 2.53 -5.87
CA PRO A 394 6.95 3.86 -6.42
C PRO A 394 8.36 4.01 -6.98
N ILE A 395 9.40 3.74 -6.16
CA ILE A 395 10.80 3.86 -6.61
C ILE A 395 11.12 2.89 -7.75
N ASN A 396 10.59 1.67 -7.70
CA ASN A 396 10.85 0.66 -8.71
C ASN A 396 10.14 0.94 -10.04
N THR A 397 9.11 1.80 -10.09
CA THR A 397 8.55 2.24 -11.37
C THR A 397 9.59 2.96 -12.23
N LEU A 398 10.52 3.70 -11.60
CA LEU A 398 11.62 4.38 -12.27
C LEU A 398 12.90 3.53 -12.29
N ALA A 399 13.31 2.95 -11.16
CA ALA A 399 14.59 2.22 -11.04
C ALA A 399 14.70 1.05 -12.04
N MET A 400 13.59 0.35 -12.29
CA MET A 400 13.56 -0.79 -13.21
C MET A 400 13.83 -0.39 -14.66
N GLU A 401 13.60 0.87 -15.04
CA GLU A 401 13.93 1.37 -16.39
C GLU A 401 15.42 1.32 -16.69
N PHE A 402 16.23 1.34 -15.63
CA PHE A 402 17.68 1.30 -15.68
C PHE A 402 18.24 -0.04 -15.20
N GLY A 403 17.43 -1.08 -15.07
CA GLY A 403 17.91 -2.40 -14.60
C GLY A 403 18.37 -2.41 -13.14
N VAL A 404 17.80 -1.52 -12.32
CA VAL A 404 17.96 -1.48 -10.86
C VAL A 404 16.64 -1.89 -10.19
N TYR A 405 16.72 -2.63 -9.10
CA TYR A 405 15.55 -3.02 -8.32
C TYR A 405 15.85 -2.93 -6.82
N PHE A 406 15.07 -2.10 -6.10
CA PHE A 406 15.08 -2.05 -4.65
C PHE A 406 14.18 -3.17 -4.12
N ALA A 407 14.78 -4.13 -3.44
CA ALA A 407 14.06 -5.25 -2.86
C ALA A 407 13.30 -4.85 -1.60
N LYS A 408 12.17 -5.52 -1.35
CA LYS A 408 11.34 -5.31 -0.17
C LYS A 408 12.07 -5.66 1.13
N GLY A 409 11.67 -4.99 2.21
CA GLY A 409 12.25 -5.13 3.54
C GLY A 409 13.53 -4.32 3.72
N PHE A 410 14.22 -4.58 4.82
CA PHE A 410 15.49 -3.95 5.18
C PHE A 410 16.52 -5.03 5.51
N LEU A 411 17.79 -4.64 5.48
CA LEU A 411 18.91 -5.47 5.86
C LEU A 411 19.24 -5.28 7.33
N TYR A 412 19.66 -6.36 7.98
CA TYR A 412 20.17 -6.30 9.34
C TYR A 412 21.24 -7.36 9.56
N SER A 413 22.10 -7.13 10.54
CA SER A 413 23.17 -8.03 10.94
C SER A 413 23.03 -8.34 12.43
N GLU A 414 23.19 -9.60 12.82
CA GLU A 414 23.20 -10.01 14.22
C GLU A 414 24.64 -10.12 14.78
N GLU A 415 25.65 -10.03 13.92
CA GLU A 415 27.06 -10.21 14.29
C GLU A 415 27.88 -8.91 14.15
N GLU A 416 27.68 -8.18 13.05
CA GLU A 416 28.47 -7.01 12.70
C GLU A 416 27.56 -5.82 12.35
N PHE A 417 27.35 -4.93 13.33
CA PHE A 417 26.47 -3.76 13.21
C PHE A 417 26.95 -2.59 14.10
N TYR A 418 26.52 -1.37 13.78
CA TYR A 418 26.79 -0.17 14.57
C TYR A 418 25.63 0.13 15.53
N GLY A 419 25.83 -0.16 16.82
CA GLY A 419 24.84 0.13 17.86
C GLY A 419 23.68 -0.87 17.90
N ILE A 420 22.83 -0.90 16.86
CA ILE A 420 21.70 -1.85 16.75
C ILE A 420 21.78 -2.67 15.46
N TYR A 421 21.13 -3.84 15.48
CA TYR A 421 21.17 -4.86 14.43
C TYR A 421 20.86 -4.34 13.00
N ARG A 422 20.03 -3.31 12.83
CA ARG A 422 19.68 -2.75 11.51
C ARG A 422 20.80 -1.92 10.88
N ASN A 423 21.62 -1.29 11.72
CA ASN A 423 22.67 -0.39 11.28
C ASN A 423 23.88 -1.21 10.81
N ILE A 424 23.89 -1.59 9.55
CA ILE A 424 24.89 -2.49 8.99
C ILE A 424 26.14 -1.73 8.55
N TYR A 425 27.31 -2.32 8.82
CA TYR A 425 28.52 -1.92 8.12
C TYR A 425 28.46 -2.39 6.67
N VAL A 426 29.10 -1.66 5.77
CA VAL A 426 29.33 -2.01 4.37
C VAL A 426 30.82 -1.83 4.14
N LYS A 427 31.49 -2.91 3.72
CA LYS A 427 32.96 -2.99 3.70
C LYS A 427 33.54 -3.54 2.40
N ASP A 428 32.68 -4.10 1.55
CA ASP A 428 33.08 -4.68 0.27
C ASP A 428 32.59 -3.74 -0.83
N PHE A 429 33.53 -3.18 -1.58
CA PHE A 429 33.31 -2.17 -2.59
C PHE A 429 34.00 -2.57 -3.89
N VAL A 430 33.37 -2.25 -5.02
CA VAL A 430 34.06 -2.31 -6.32
C VAL A 430 35.15 -1.24 -6.38
N ASN A 431 36.14 -1.45 -7.27
CA ASN A 431 37.14 -0.43 -7.54
C ASN A 431 36.52 0.74 -8.34
N HIS A 432 36.13 1.81 -7.64
CA HIS A 432 35.50 2.99 -8.21
C HIS A 432 35.87 4.22 -7.37
N SER A 433 36.01 5.40 -8.00
CA SER A 433 36.41 6.66 -7.33
C SER A 433 35.48 7.03 -6.16
N LEU A 434 34.20 6.68 -6.27
CA LEU A 434 33.21 6.84 -5.21
C LEU A 434 33.65 6.21 -3.87
N PHE A 435 34.44 5.13 -3.92
CA PHE A 435 34.89 4.38 -2.75
C PHE A 435 36.37 4.62 -2.39
N GLU A 436 37.01 5.62 -3.01
CA GLU A 436 38.41 5.93 -2.74
C GLU A 436 38.59 6.43 -1.29
N GLY A 437 39.53 5.80 -0.57
CA GLY A 437 39.82 6.13 0.83
C GLY A 437 38.74 5.67 1.82
N ILE A 438 37.83 4.78 1.42
CA ILE A 438 36.76 4.25 2.26
C ILE A 438 37.13 2.83 2.72
N ASN A 439 37.19 2.62 4.04
CA ASN A 439 37.33 1.29 4.63
C ASN A 439 35.97 0.70 4.97
N SER A 440 35.06 1.52 5.49
CA SER A 440 33.70 1.10 5.80
C SER A 440 32.73 2.27 5.89
N VAL A 441 31.53 2.08 5.35
CA VAL A 441 30.39 2.98 5.59
C VAL A 441 29.36 2.27 6.46
N VAL A 442 28.54 3.03 7.18
CA VAL A 442 27.42 2.49 7.96
C VAL A 442 26.12 2.95 7.32
N MET A 443 25.27 1.98 7.01
CA MET A 443 23.90 2.19 6.54
C MET A 443 22.92 1.83 7.65
N PHE A 444 21.89 2.64 7.85
CA PHE A 444 21.03 2.55 9.04
C PHE A 444 19.81 1.67 8.79
N THR A 445 18.95 2.03 7.85
CA THR A 445 17.85 1.18 7.41
C THR A 445 18.04 0.82 5.94
N ALA A 446 19.04 -0.01 5.65
CA ALA A 446 19.38 -0.31 4.26
C ALA A 446 18.35 -1.23 3.57
N ALA A 447 17.76 -0.81 2.46
CA ALA A 447 17.09 -1.69 1.52
C ALA A 447 18.12 -2.47 0.67
N PRO A 448 17.89 -3.76 0.37
CA PRO A 448 18.73 -4.49 -0.57
C PRO A 448 18.54 -3.95 -2.00
N VAL A 449 19.62 -3.69 -2.70
CA VAL A 449 19.64 -3.29 -4.12
C VAL A 449 20.00 -4.50 -4.97
N LYS A 450 19.31 -4.69 -6.09
CA LYS A 450 19.64 -5.72 -7.10
C LYS A 450 19.91 -5.06 -8.44
N SER A 451 21.06 -5.37 -9.03
CA SER A 451 21.41 -4.91 -10.37
C SER A 451 22.52 -5.78 -10.96
N ARG A 452 22.79 -5.61 -12.26
CA ARG A 452 24.03 -6.12 -12.87
C ARG A 452 25.27 -5.28 -12.51
N TRP A 453 25.05 -4.09 -11.93
CA TRP A 453 26.11 -3.15 -11.57
C TRP A 453 26.19 -2.90 -10.05
N GLU A 454 25.98 -3.96 -9.27
CA GLU A 454 26.19 -3.89 -7.82
C GLU A 454 27.60 -3.40 -7.50
N ALA A 455 27.69 -2.49 -6.53
CA ALA A 455 28.88 -1.69 -6.28
C ALA A 455 29.38 -1.78 -4.84
N ALA A 456 28.48 -2.01 -3.89
CA ALA A 456 28.83 -2.18 -2.49
C ALA A 456 27.93 -3.23 -1.84
N TRP A 457 28.52 -4.10 -1.01
CA TRP A 457 27.82 -5.20 -0.34
C TRP A 457 27.96 -5.13 1.17
N ALA A 458 26.86 -5.46 1.85
CA ALA A 458 26.87 -5.77 3.26
C ALA A 458 27.71 -7.05 3.52
N PRO A 459 28.30 -7.19 4.72
CA PRO A 459 29.02 -8.38 5.15
C PRO A 459 28.24 -9.66 4.90
N ASN A 460 28.94 -10.74 4.57
CA ASN A 460 28.32 -12.04 4.42
C ASN A 460 27.73 -12.49 5.77
N GLY A 461 26.49 -12.95 5.77
CA GLY A 461 25.74 -13.26 6.99
C GLY A 461 24.71 -12.19 7.36
N THR A 462 24.72 -11.03 6.68
CA THR A 462 23.63 -10.05 6.75
C THR A 462 22.31 -10.69 6.33
N TYR A 463 21.24 -10.42 7.06
CA TYR A 463 19.90 -10.92 6.79
C TYR A 463 19.06 -9.91 6.00
N SER A 464 18.20 -10.42 5.12
CA SER A 464 17.06 -9.67 4.62
C SER A 464 15.85 -9.93 5.52
N SER A 465 15.24 -8.88 6.08
CA SER A 465 14.04 -9.00 6.93
C SER A 465 12.83 -9.57 6.20
N ALA A 466 12.73 -9.35 4.89
CA ALA A 466 11.65 -9.89 4.09
C ALA A 466 11.87 -11.35 3.66
N ALA A 467 13.13 -11.77 3.50
CA ALA A 467 13.46 -13.15 3.12
C ALA A 467 13.75 -14.06 4.31
N GLU A 468 14.01 -13.49 5.50
CA GLU A 468 14.50 -14.17 6.71
C GLU A 468 15.71 -15.08 6.44
N LYS A 469 16.60 -14.65 5.54
CA LYS A 469 17.74 -15.44 5.05
C LYS A 469 19.05 -14.65 5.15
N PRO A 470 20.11 -15.24 5.75
CA PRO A 470 21.44 -14.65 5.74
C PRO A 470 22.06 -14.78 4.35
N GLY A 471 22.92 -13.84 4.00
CA GLY A 471 23.67 -13.87 2.75
C GLY A 471 24.53 -12.64 2.56
N ARG A 472 24.94 -12.45 1.32
CA ARG A 472 25.64 -11.25 0.87
C ARG A 472 24.65 -10.45 0.01
N TYR A 473 24.33 -9.24 0.44
CA TYR A 473 23.34 -8.38 -0.20
C TYR A 473 24.00 -7.08 -0.62
N ALA A 474 23.77 -6.66 -1.87
CA ALA A 474 24.20 -5.35 -2.31
C ALA A 474 23.30 -4.28 -1.67
N VAL A 475 23.93 -3.15 -1.31
CA VAL A 475 23.27 -1.95 -0.78
C VAL A 475 23.37 -0.78 -1.75
N MET A 476 24.27 -0.89 -2.73
CA MET A 476 24.48 0.11 -3.77
C MET A 476 24.68 -0.55 -5.13
N ALA A 477 24.27 0.15 -6.18
CA ALA A 477 24.62 -0.17 -7.56
C ALA A 477 24.99 1.10 -8.31
N ILE A 478 26.02 1.06 -9.14
CA ILE A 478 26.43 2.19 -10.00
C ILE A 478 26.78 1.68 -11.39
N GLY A 479 26.15 2.24 -12.42
CA GLY A 479 26.39 1.81 -13.78
C GLY A 479 26.09 2.90 -14.81
N GLU A 480 26.67 2.73 -15.99
CA GLU A 480 26.47 3.62 -17.14
C GLU A 480 25.22 3.21 -17.93
N TRP A 481 24.42 4.20 -18.32
CA TRP A 481 23.26 4.07 -19.20
C TRP A 481 23.30 5.14 -20.29
N GLY A 482 23.49 4.73 -21.55
CA GLY A 482 23.75 5.67 -22.64
C GLY A 482 25.07 6.42 -22.38
N ASN A 483 25.00 7.75 -22.28
CA ASN A 483 26.15 8.59 -21.91
C ASN A 483 26.15 9.03 -20.45
N GLY A 484 25.16 8.63 -19.65
CA GLY A 484 25.00 9.06 -18.26
C GLY A 484 25.18 7.92 -17.26
N THR A 485 25.07 8.28 -15.99
CA THR A 485 25.34 7.37 -14.86
C THR A 485 24.10 7.23 -13.99
N VAL A 486 23.78 6.00 -13.60
CA VAL A 486 22.74 5.70 -12.61
C VAL A 486 23.40 5.16 -11.37
N LEU A 487 23.18 5.84 -10.24
CA LEU A 487 23.63 5.42 -8.91
C LEU A 487 22.41 5.17 -8.04
N ALA A 488 22.32 3.97 -7.48
CA ALA A 488 21.26 3.56 -6.57
C ALA A 488 21.85 3.23 -5.20
N ILE A 489 21.28 3.78 -4.13
CA ILE A 489 21.68 3.56 -2.74
C ILE A 489 20.45 3.22 -1.92
N GLY A 490 20.48 2.07 -1.23
CA GLY A 490 19.37 1.59 -0.41
C GLY A 490 19.23 2.27 0.94
N ASP A 491 19.76 3.46 1.15
CA ASP A 491 19.64 4.20 2.42
C ASP A 491 19.67 5.71 2.14
N VAL A 492 19.02 6.49 3.00
CA VAL A 492 19.05 7.95 3.01
C VAL A 492 19.69 8.46 4.29
N THR A 493 19.52 7.73 5.40
CA THR A 493 19.81 8.23 6.74
C THR A 493 21.28 8.53 6.97
N PHE A 494 22.20 7.84 6.27
CA PHE A 494 23.63 8.13 6.33
C PHE A 494 24.02 9.57 5.90
N LEU A 495 23.16 10.28 5.15
CA LEU A 495 23.40 11.66 4.70
C LEU A 495 23.24 12.70 5.81
N LYS A 496 22.62 12.33 6.93
CA LYS A 496 22.13 13.26 7.95
C LYS A 496 23.10 13.41 9.10
N GLU A 497 23.15 14.57 9.73
CA GLU A 497 23.81 14.68 11.04
C GLU A 497 22.97 13.99 12.14
N PRO A 498 23.61 13.27 13.08
CA PRO A 498 25.06 13.01 13.20
C PRO A 498 25.55 11.77 12.41
N TYR A 499 24.66 11.06 11.73
CA TYR A 499 24.89 9.79 11.02
C TYR A 499 25.96 9.86 9.91
N CYS A 500 26.10 11.02 9.26
CA CYS A 500 27.14 11.31 8.28
C CYS A 500 28.55 11.26 8.87
N HIS A 501 28.72 11.36 10.19
CA HIS A 501 30.03 11.26 10.85
C HIS A 501 30.36 9.85 11.38
N VAL A 502 29.50 8.86 11.12
CA VAL A 502 29.75 7.47 11.52
C VAL A 502 30.64 6.78 10.48
N ALA A 503 31.71 6.13 10.95
CA ALA A 503 32.71 5.48 10.09
C ALA A 503 33.20 6.43 8.99
N ASP A 504 33.32 5.98 7.73
CA ASP A 504 33.77 6.80 6.60
C ASP A 504 32.60 7.47 5.85
N ASN A 505 31.40 7.57 6.43
CA ASN A 505 30.22 8.13 5.75
C ASN A 505 30.47 9.55 5.21
N TYR A 506 31.15 10.42 5.97
CA TYR A 506 31.43 11.78 5.50
C TYR A 506 32.33 11.78 4.26
N ARG A 507 33.35 10.91 4.25
CA ARG A 507 34.23 10.74 3.08
C ARG A 507 33.45 10.23 1.87
N PHE A 508 32.54 9.28 2.08
CA PHE A 508 31.63 8.81 1.05
C PHE A 508 30.76 9.92 0.46
N ILE A 509 30.19 10.79 1.31
CA ILE A 509 29.38 11.94 0.90
C ILE A 509 30.22 12.94 0.09
N ALA A 510 31.45 13.23 0.51
CA ALA A 510 32.36 14.08 -0.25
C ALA A 510 32.70 13.49 -1.63
N ASN A 511 32.96 12.17 -1.71
CA ASN A 511 33.18 11.48 -2.98
C ASN A 511 31.93 11.51 -3.88
N LEU A 512 30.74 11.37 -3.28
CA LEU A 512 29.46 11.49 -3.98
C LEU A 512 29.25 12.91 -4.53
N ALA A 513 29.54 13.94 -3.74
CA ALA A 513 29.48 15.33 -4.18
C ALA A 513 30.45 15.60 -5.34
N ALA A 514 31.66 15.07 -5.28
CA ALA A 514 32.63 15.16 -6.37
C ALA A 514 32.16 14.44 -7.65
N LEU A 515 31.53 13.27 -7.52
CA LEU A 515 30.91 12.54 -8.63
C LEU A 515 29.80 13.40 -9.27
N ILE A 516 28.89 13.96 -8.46
CA ILE A 516 27.81 14.83 -8.94
C ILE A 516 28.35 16.10 -9.61
N ALA A 517 29.40 16.73 -9.05
CA ALA A 517 29.99 17.95 -9.59
C ALA A 517 30.75 17.72 -10.90
N SER A 518 31.38 16.55 -11.04
CA SER A 518 32.09 16.13 -12.26
C SER A 518 31.16 15.65 -13.38
N ALA A 519 29.88 15.37 -13.06
CA ALA A 519 28.88 15.05 -14.05
C ALA A 519 28.79 16.18 -15.09
N SER A 520 29.11 15.81 -16.33
CA SER A 520 29.11 16.71 -17.47
C SER A 520 28.15 16.13 -18.51
N ARG A 521 27.05 16.84 -18.75
CA ARG A 521 26.24 16.58 -19.93
C ARG A 521 27.00 17.14 -21.11
N ARG A 522 27.45 16.25 -22.00
CA ARG A 522 27.73 16.68 -23.37
C ARG A 522 26.36 16.97 -23.97
N PRO A 523 26.00 18.22 -24.28
CA PRO A 523 24.85 18.42 -25.13
C PRO A 523 25.09 17.54 -26.35
N LEU A 524 24.11 16.71 -26.71
CA LEU A 524 24.09 16.09 -28.03
C LEU A 524 24.51 17.18 -29.01
N ASN A 525 25.47 16.86 -29.87
CA ASN A 525 25.94 17.76 -30.91
C ASN A 525 24.80 17.90 -31.94
N ILE A 526 23.75 18.60 -31.54
CA ILE A 526 22.65 19.09 -32.36
C ILE A 526 23.17 20.40 -32.95
N SER A 527 24.19 20.30 -33.78
CA SER A 527 24.44 21.36 -34.74
C SER A 527 23.28 21.32 -35.74
N ALA A 528 22.42 22.34 -35.62
CA ALA A 528 21.21 22.63 -36.42
C ALA A 528 19.87 22.05 -35.93
N VAL A 529 19.52 22.22 -34.64
CA VAL A 529 18.18 22.71 -34.25
C VAL A 529 18.39 23.65 -33.08
N SER A 530 19.03 24.78 -33.38
CA SER A 530 19.16 25.87 -32.43
C SER A 530 17.82 26.59 -32.36
N ILE A 531 17.40 26.76 -31.11
CA ILE A 531 16.32 27.60 -30.61
C ILE A 531 14.99 26.84 -30.63
N GLY A 532 14.39 26.68 -29.43
CA GLY A 532 12.99 26.30 -29.24
C GLY A 532 12.09 27.41 -29.75
N GLN A 533 12.22 27.69 -31.05
CA GLN A 533 11.43 28.59 -31.82
C GLN A 533 11.20 28.02 -33.22
N VAL A 534 10.03 28.29 -33.77
CA VAL A 534 9.72 27.99 -35.18
C VAL A 534 9.48 29.32 -35.87
N GLU A 535 10.31 29.65 -36.86
CA GLU A 535 10.15 30.82 -37.72
C GLU A 535 8.92 30.73 -38.63
N GLU A 536 8.47 31.88 -39.14
CA GLU A 536 7.34 31.93 -40.08
C GLU A 536 7.63 31.10 -41.34
N PRO A 537 6.76 30.13 -41.70
CA PRO A 537 7.00 29.27 -42.84
C PRO A 537 6.88 30.03 -44.16
N GLN A 538 7.97 30.07 -44.92
CA GLN A 538 7.99 30.64 -46.26
C GLN A 538 7.44 29.61 -47.26
N ILE A 539 6.16 29.76 -47.65
CA ILE A 539 5.45 28.84 -48.54
C ILE A 539 5.21 29.51 -49.91
N PRO A 540 5.98 29.18 -50.96
CA PRO A 540 5.81 29.78 -52.29
C PRO A 540 4.42 29.53 -52.89
N VAL A 541 3.93 30.49 -53.67
CA VAL A 541 2.73 30.33 -54.53
C VAL A 541 2.89 29.10 -55.43
N GLY A 542 1.82 28.33 -55.58
CA GLY A 542 1.82 27.05 -56.30
C GLY A 542 2.22 25.85 -55.44
N THR A 543 2.59 26.04 -54.17
CA THR A 543 2.87 24.92 -53.26
C THR A 543 1.60 24.09 -53.01
N VAL A 544 1.72 22.77 -53.20
CA VAL A 544 0.67 21.78 -52.95
C VAL A 544 1.11 20.87 -51.80
N LYS A 545 0.27 20.75 -50.77
CA LYS A 545 0.46 19.79 -49.67
C LYS A 545 -0.69 18.79 -49.69
N THR A 546 -0.35 17.51 -49.65
CA THR A 546 -1.35 16.44 -49.52
C THR A 546 -1.28 15.90 -48.11
N TYR A 547 -2.43 15.75 -47.47
CA TYR A 547 -2.59 15.22 -46.12
C TYR A 547 -3.46 13.97 -46.14
N VAL A 548 -3.23 13.09 -45.16
CA VAL A 548 -4.22 12.09 -44.75
C VAL A 548 -4.99 12.67 -43.58
N GLU A 549 -6.29 12.87 -43.77
CA GLU A 549 -7.22 13.28 -42.72
C GLU A 549 -8.00 12.05 -42.23
N ARG A 550 -8.15 11.91 -40.93
CA ARG A 550 -9.00 10.90 -40.28
C ARG A 550 -10.12 11.60 -39.54
N VAL A 551 -11.36 11.34 -39.93
CA VAL A 551 -12.56 11.85 -39.27
C VAL A 551 -13.32 10.66 -38.70
N ASP A 552 -13.46 10.60 -37.37
CA ASP A 552 -14.14 9.49 -36.66
C ASP A 552 -13.72 8.07 -37.13
N GLY A 553 -12.44 7.92 -37.52
CA GLY A 553 -11.84 6.65 -37.95
C GLY A 553 -11.79 6.41 -39.45
N GLU A 554 -12.46 7.22 -40.28
CA GLU A 554 -12.39 7.13 -41.74
C GLU A 554 -11.24 7.97 -42.31
N GLU A 555 -10.39 7.35 -43.14
CA GLU A 555 -9.28 8.02 -43.82
C GLU A 555 -9.70 8.65 -45.15
N ARG A 556 -9.28 9.90 -45.36
CA ARG A 556 -9.54 10.71 -46.55
C ARG A 556 -8.29 11.47 -46.95
N LEU A 557 -8.18 11.81 -48.24
CA LEU A 557 -7.10 12.67 -48.72
C LEU A 557 -7.58 14.12 -48.79
N VAL A 558 -6.77 15.02 -48.25
CA VAL A 558 -7.01 16.47 -48.29
C VAL A 558 -5.87 17.12 -49.03
N ARG A 559 -6.18 18.03 -49.95
CA ARG A 559 -5.18 18.74 -50.74
C ARG A 559 -5.25 20.24 -50.44
N TRP A 560 -4.15 20.78 -49.96
CA TRP A 560 -3.98 22.19 -49.64
C TRP A 560 -3.10 22.83 -50.73
N VAL A 561 -3.54 23.96 -51.29
CA VAL A 561 -2.88 24.64 -52.43
C VAL A 561 -2.75 26.13 -52.12
N LYS A 562 -1.52 26.67 -52.16
CA LYS A 562 -1.29 28.13 -52.11
C LYS A 562 -1.56 28.70 -53.51
N VAL A 563 -2.71 29.34 -53.71
CA VAL A 563 -3.16 29.82 -55.03
C VAL A 563 -2.53 31.16 -55.38
N SER A 564 -2.45 32.06 -54.40
CA SER A 564 -1.79 33.36 -54.49
C SER A 564 -1.25 33.76 -53.11
N GLU A 565 -0.65 34.95 -52.98
CA GLU A 565 -0.22 35.47 -51.66
C GLU A 565 -1.42 35.64 -50.71
N SER A 566 -2.60 35.98 -51.23
CA SER A 566 -3.82 36.22 -50.46
C SER A 566 -4.84 35.09 -50.51
N GLU A 567 -4.57 33.97 -51.20
CA GLU A 567 -5.54 32.88 -51.37
C GLU A 567 -4.94 31.49 -51.14
N VAL A 568 -5.63 30.70 -50.32
CA VAL A 568 -5.35 29.27 -50.12
C VAL A 568 -6.61 28.47 -50.43
N ARG A 569 -6.46 27.41 -51.20
CA ARG A 569 -7.53 26.48 -51.54
C ARG A 569 -7.32 25.13 -50.87
N VAL A 570 -8.35 24.61 -50.19
CA VAL A 570 -8.35 23.30 -49.54
C VAL A 570 -9.43 22.43 -50.16
N GLU A 571 -9.01 21.35 -50.80
CA GLU A 571 -9.86 20.38 -51.49
C GLU A 571 -10.06 19.15 -50.58
N ARG A 572 -11.30 18.88 -50.20
CA ARG A 572 -11.73 17.67 -49.48
C ARG A 572 -12.72 16.86 -50.33
N PRO A 573 -12.96 15.57 -50.03
CA PRO A 573 -13.97 14.79 -50.76
C PRO A 573 -15.38 15.40 -50.72
N GLU A 574 -15.73 16.07 -49.63
CA GLU A 574 -17.02 16.72 -49.42
C GLU A 574 -17.19 18.08 -50.11
N GLY A 575 -16.11 18.75 -50.49
CA GLY A 575 -16.17 20.13 -51.02
C GLY A 575 -14.83 20.84 -51.07
N VAL A 576 -14.84 22.05 -51.62
CA VAL A 576 -13.65 22.91 -51.75
C VAL A 576 -13.85 24.18 -50.93
N THR A 577 -12.86 24.51 -50.10
CA THR A 577 -12.86 25.74 -49.29
C THR A 577 -11.75 26.67 -49.75
N HIS A 578 -12.08 27.92 -50.00
CA HIS A 578 -11.15 29.00 -50.29
C HIS A 578 -10.98 29.87 -49.04
N TYR A 579 -9.74 30.14 -48.63
CA TYR A 579 -9.39 31.00 -47.51
C TYR A 579 -8.68 32.25 -48.04
N TYR A 580 -9.12 33.43 -47.59
CA TYR A 580 -8.63 34.73 -48.06
C TYR A 580 -7.87 35.46 -46.95
N TYR A 581 -6.71 36.00 -47.29
CA TYR A 581 -5.80 36.66 -46.36
C TYR A 581 -5.51 38.10 -46.78
N ASP A 582 -5.26 38.97 -45.81
CA ASP A 582 -4.81 40.35 -46.04
C ASP A 582 -3.28 40.42 -46.28
N GLU A 583 -2.76 41.63 -46.48
CA GLU A 583 -1.32 41.88 -46.72
C GLU A 583 -0.44 41.55 -45.50
N GLU A 584 -1.00 41.53 -44.28
CA GLU A 584 -0.29 41.19 -43.04
C GLU A 584 -0.33 39.68 -42.74
N GLY A 585 -1.11 38.92 -43.52
CA GLY A 585 -1.30 37.48 -43.40
C GLY A 585 -2.43 37.09 -42.45
N GLY A 586 -3.26 38.03 -42.01
CA GLY A 586 -4.47 37.77 -41.25
C GLY A 586 -5.56 37.13 -42.13
N LEU A 587 -6.34 36.20 -41.58
CA LEU A 587 -7.43 35.54 -42.30
C LEU A 587 -8.65 36.46 -42.32
N VAL A 588 -9.00 36.98 -43.48
CA VAL A 588 -10.12 37.91 -43.72
C VAL A 588 -11.45 37.16 -43.81
N GLY A 589 -11.43 35.94 -44.30
CA GLY A 589 -12.63 35.16 -44.48
C GLY A 589 -12.40 33.86 -45.26
N TRP A 590 -13.48 33.12 -45.48
CA TRP A 590 -13.45 31.91 -46.27
C TRP A 590 -14.74 31.70 -47.04
N GLU A 591 -14.67 30.93 -48.12
CA GLU A 591 -15.81 30.56 -48.96
C GLU A 591 -15.81 29.03 -49.20
N ALA A 592 -16.92 28.37 -48.89
CA ALA A 592 -17.11 26.94 -49.15
C ALA A 592 -18.59 26.64 -49.39
N ASP A 593 -18.90 25.78 -50.36
CA ASP A 593 -20.25 25.22 -50.57
C ASP A 593 -21.39 26.27 -50.61
N GLY A 594 -21.13 27.45 -51.21
CA GLY A 594 -22.10 28.55 -51.31
C GLY A 594 -22.24 29.42 -50.05
N LEU A 595 -21.44 29.18 -49.02
CA LEU A 595 -21.29 30.01 -47.83
C LEU A 595 -20.06 30.89 -47.96
N ARG A 596 -20.20 32.17 -47.61
CA ARG A 596 -19.08 33.11 -47.48
C ARG A 596 -19.05 33.69 -46.07
N CYS A 597 -17.97 33.46 -45.35
CA CYS A 597 -17.71 34.07 -44.04
C CYS A 597 -16.71 35.23 -44.21
N THR A 598 -17.05 36.40 -43.69
CA THR A 598 -16.19 37.59 -43.67
C THR A 598 -16.04 38.08 -42.23
N TYR A 599 -14.81 38.11 -41.73
CA TYR A 599 -14.50 38.58 -40.39
C TYR A 599 -14.44 40.12 -40.35
N GLU A 600 -15.01 40.73 -39.30
CA GLU A 600 -14.93 42.18 -39.09
C GLU A 600 -13.48 42.61 -38.84
N LYS A 601 -12.76 41.85 -38.01
CA LYS A 601 -11.30 41.92 -37.85
C LYS A 601 -10.69 40.61 -38.36
N PRO A 602 -9.72 40.66 -39.29
CA PRO A 602 -9.02 39.46 -39.74
C PRO A 602 -8.43 38.67 -38.56
N LEU A 603 -8.54 37.33 -38.61
CA LEU A 603 -7.93 36.49 -37.58
C LEU A 603 -6.41 36.56 -37.70
N PRO A 604 -5.67 36.88 -36.62
CA PRO A 604 -4.24 37.08 -36.71
C PRO A 604 -3.53 35.78 -37.07
N LYS A 605 -2.48 35.88 -37.89
CA LYS A 605 -1.53 34.77 -38.03
C LYS A 605 -0.81 34.50 -36.69
N PRO A 606 -0.26 33.29 -36.49
CA PRO A 606 0.54 33.01 -35.30
C PRO A 606 1.69 34.02 -35.15
N PRO A 607 2.04 34.42 -33.91
CA PRO A 607 3.07 35.42 -33.64
C PRO A 607 4.46 34.83 -33.85
N TYR A 608 4.89 34.72 -35.10
CA TYR A 608 6.21 34.20 -35.42
C TYR A 608 7.34 35.18 -34.99
N PRO A 609 8.50 34.67 -34.53
CA PRO A 609 8.82 33.26 -34.33
C PRO A 609 8.10 32.67 -33.11
N LEU A 610 7.53 31.47 -33.27
CA LEU A 610 6.77 30.81 -32.21
C LEU A 610 7.72 30.29 -31.15
N THR A 611 7.61 30.78 -29.92
CA THR A 611 8.46 30.39 -28.78
C THR A 611 7.69 29.64 -27.70
N ARG A 612 8.37 28.81 -26.88
CA ARG A 612 7.70 28.00 -25.83
C ARG A 612 6.90 28.89 -24.87
N GLY A 613 5.66 28.52 -24.59
CA GLY A 613 4.80 29.21 -23.63
C GLY A 613 4.15 30.48 -24.18
N GLU A 614 4.44 30.86 -25.43
CA GLU A 614 3.79 31.97 -26.11
C GLU A 614 2.29 31.71 -26.29
N VAL A 615 1.48 32.73 -25.97
CA VAL A 615 0.02 32.67 -26.01
C VAL A 615 -0.50 33.87 -26.77
N TRP A 616 -1.38 33.63 -27.73
CA TRP A 616 -2.14 34.68 -28.40
C TRP A 616 -3.63 34.41 -28.30
N ARG A 617 -4.39 35.50 -28.29
CA ARG A 617 -5.84 35.50 -28.15
C ARG A 617 -6.42 36.40 -29.21
N TYR A 618 -7.54 35.99 -29.76
CA TYR A 618 -8.27 36.76 -30.74
C TYR A 618 -9.77 36.63 -30.49
N SER A 619 -10.48 37.72 -30.78
CA SER A 619 -11.94 37.78 -30.72
C SER A 619 -12.39 38.68 -31.86
N THR A 620 -13.33 38.20 -32.67
CA THR A 620 -13.85 38.92 -33.83
C THR A 620 -15.31 38.55 -34.06
N SER A 621 -16.11 39.51 -34.50
CA SER A 621 -17.42 39.24 -35.07
C SER A 621 -17.28 38.97 -36.57
N TYR A 622 -18.22 38.24 -37.16
CA TYR A 622 -18.22 37.94 -38.59
C TYR A 622 -19.62 37.91 -39.18
N VAL A 623 -19.68 38.12 -40.48
CA VAL A 623 -20.89 37.95 -41.29
C VAL A 623 -20.74 36.69 -42.13
N LEU A 624 -21.65 35.75 -41.94
CA LEU A 624 -21.80 34.56 -42.77
C LEU A 624 -22.94 34.78 -43.75
N THR A 625 -22.63 34.87 -45.04
CA THR A 625 -23.61 35.02 -46.11
C THR A 625 -23.88 33.67 -46.76
N ARG A 626 -25.16 33.32 -46.90
CA ARG A 626 -25.63 32.20 -47.71
C ARG A 626 -26.67 32.72 -48.70
N GLU A 627 -26.38 32.68 -49.99
CA GLU A 627 -27.22 33.29 -51.02
C GLU A 627 -27.43 34.81 -50.79
N GLU A 628 -28.60 35.22 -50.27
CA GLU A 628 -28.95 36.61 -49.92
C GLU A 628 -29.21 36.82 -48.41
N GLU A 629 -29.05 35.77 -47.58
CA GLU A 629 -29.22 35.85 -46.14
C GLU A 629 -27.88 36.06 -45.43
N GLU A 630 -27.82 37.04 -44.52
CA GLU A 630 -26.68 37.33 -43.67
C GLU A 630 -26.94 36.87 -42.23
N PHE A 631 -25.96 36.16 -41.67
CA PHE A 631 -25.97 35.70 -40.28
C PHE A 631 -24.78 36.29 -39.55
N GLU A 632 -25.03 36.87 -38.37
CA GLU A 632 -23.98 37.38 -37.51
C GLU A 632 -23.46 36.28 -36.58
N GLY A 633 -22.14 36.25 -36.42
CA GLY A 633 -21.46 35.36 -35.49
C GLY A 633 -20.32 36.04 -34.74
N GLU A 634 -19.90 35.40 -33.66
CA GLU A 634 -18.78 35.80 -32.82
C GLU A 634 -17.83 34.61 -32.65
N LEU A 635 -16.54 34.86 -32.82
CA LEU A 635 -15.50 33.86 -32.68
C LEU A 635 -14.43 34.33 -31.71
N GLU A 636 -14.10 33.48 -30.73
CA GLU A 636 -13.04 33.70 -29.76
C GLU A 636 -12.06 32.54 -29.76
N GLY A 637 -10.76 32.81 -29.85
CA GLY A 637 -9.71 31.81 -29.85
C GLY A 637 -8.59 32.11 -28.87
N VAL A 638 -8.03 31.04 -28.32
CA VAL A 638 -6.75 31.04 -27.61
C VAL A 638 -5.87 29.93 -28.15
N GLU A 639 -4.62 30.30 -28.39
CA GLU A 639 -3.60 29.36 -28.82
C GLU A 639 -2.35 29.52 -27.94
N ARG A 640 -1.67 28.40 -27.68
CA ARG A 640 -0.48 28.35 -26.83
C ARG A 640 0.55 27.38 -27.41
N VAL A 641 1.79 27.83 -27.55
CA VAL A 641 2.91 26.91 -27.81
C VAL A 641 3.18 26.09 -26.56
N GLU A 642 2.80 24.81 -26.55
CA GLU A 642 3.05 23.90 -25.43
C GLU A 642 4.49 23.39 -25.46
N ASP A 643 4.99 23.04 -26.64
CA ASP A 643 6.25 22.28 -26.79
C ASP A 643 6.83 22.37 -28.21
N PHE A 644 7.99 21.77 -28.42
CA PHE A 644 8.62 21.55 -29.72
C PHE A 644 8.97 20.08 -29.89
N GLU A 645 8.58 19.47 -31.01
CA GLU A 645 8.83 18.06 -31.27
C GLU A 645 9.08 17.79 -32.76
N VAL A 646 9.78 16.70 -33.05
CA VAL A 646 10.05 16.26 -34.42
C VAL A 646 8.91 15.35 -34.89
N ILE A 647 8.16 15.79 -35.89
CA ILE A 647 7.07 15.03 -36.49
C ILE A 647 7.53 14.35 -37.77
N LYS A 648 7.37 13.03 -37.84
CA LYS A 648 7.60 12.26 -39.06
C LYS A 648 6.33 12.24 -39.92
N ALA A 649 6.41 12.81 -41.11
CA ALA A 649 5.36 12.76 -42.13
C ALA A 649 5.29 11.38 -42.81
N LEU A 650 4.21 11.12 -43.55
CA LEU A 650 4.01 9.82 -44.21
C LEU A 650 4.92 9.59 -45.44
N ASP A 651 5.55 10.64 -45.97
CA ASP A 651 6.63 10.51 -46.97
C ASP A 651 7.98 10.08 -46.34
N GLY A 652 8.02 9.91 -45.02
CA GLY A 652 9.20 9.49 -44.27
C GLY A 652 10.12 10.63 -43.86
N LYS A 653 9.83 11.89 -44.26
CA LYS A 653 10.58 13.08 -43.83
C LYS A 653 10.19 13.48 -42.41
N SER A 654 11.15 14.01 -41.67
CA SER A 654 10.97 14.53 -40.32
C SER A 654 11.02 16.05 -40.33
N TYR A 655 10.09 16.68 -39.61
CA TYR A 655 9.98 18.13 -39.52
C TYR A 655 10.02 18.54 -38.06
N PHE A 656 10.90 19.48 -37.72
CA PHE A 656 10.87 20.12 -36.41
C PHE A 656 9.67 21.05 -36.33
N CYS A 657 8.80 20.85 -35.33
CA CYS A 657 7.51 21.52 -35.22
C CYS A 657 7.31 22.13 -33.83
N ALA A 658 6.66 23.30 -33.78
CA ALA A 658 6.04 23.81 -32.58
C ALA A 658 4.69 23.09 -32.39
N ARG A 659 4.47 22.49 -31.22
CA ARG A 659 3.18 21.93 -30.80
C ARG A 659 2.35 23.02 -30.15
N VAL A 660 1.29 23.43 -30.84
CA VAL A 660 0.40 24.50 -30.40
C VAL A 660 -0.93 23.90 -29.96
N ALA A 661 -1.31 24.13 -28.70
CA ALA A 661 -2.66 23.87 -28.22
C ALA A 661 -3.59 25.00 -28.66
N VAL A 662 -4.77 24.64 -29.14
CA VAL A 662 -5.79 25.57 -29.63
C VAL A 662 -7.12 25.29 -28.97
N ARG A 663 -7.82 26.36 -28.58
CA ARG A 663 -9.23 26.35 -28.19
C ARG A 663 -9.93 27.53 -28.85
N VAL A 664 -10.89 27.23 -29.73
CA VAL A 664 -11.75 28.22 -30.41
C VAL A 664 -13.19 27.98 -30.03
N THR A 665 -13.91 29.05 -29.70
CA THR A 665 -15.37 29.05 -29.49
C THR A 665 -15.98 29.93 -30.55
N ASP A 666 -16.83 29.35 -31.38
CA ASP A 666 -17.55 29.99 -32.46
C ASP A 666 -19.05 29.97 -32.14
N LYS A 667 -19.71 31.12 -32.23
CA LYS A 667 -21.14 31.28 -31.96
C LYS A 667 -21.80 31.95 -33.15
N VAL A 668 -22.84 31.35 -33.69
CA VAL A 668 -23.61 31.94 -34.81
C VAL A 668 -25.10 31.77 -34.56
N CYS A 669 -25.88 32.81 -34.87
CA CYS A 669 -27.32 32.74 -34.81
C CYS A 669 -27.89 32.46 -36.20
N LEU A 670 -28.33 31.22 -36.45
CA LEU A 670 -28.96 30.83 -37.71
C LEU A 670 -30.47 30.74 -37.53
N GLY A 671 -31.23 31.69 -38.10
CA GLY A 671 -32.69 31.64 -38.12
C GLY A 671 -33.35 31.56 -36.73
N GLY A 672 -32.74 32.16 -35.70
CA GLY A 672 -33.20 32.13 -34.30
C GLY A 672 -32.68 30.97 -33.45
N LEU A 673 -31.85 30.08 -34.01
CA LEU A 673 -31.12 29.04 -33.28
C LEU A 673 -29.69 29.50 -33.00
N ASN A 674 -29.32 29.57 -31.72
CA ASN A 674 -27.94 29.84 -31.30
C ASN A 674 -27.12 28.56 -31.39
N LEU A 675 -26.23 28.51 -32.38
CA LEU A 675 -25.27 27.43 -32.54
C LEU A 675 -23.96 27.83 -31.86
N THR A 676 -23.41 26.95 -31.03
CA THR A 676 -22.05 27.12 -30.49
C THR A 676 -21.19 25.95 -30.91
N THR A 677 -20.02 26.22 -31.47
CA THR A 677 -19.01 25.20 -31.79
C THR A 677 -17.76 25.47 -30.98
N ILE A 678 -17.30 24.47 -30.23
CA ILE A 678 -16.03 24.49 -29.51
C ILE A 678 -15.04 23.59 -30.24
N VAL A 679 -13.93 24.15 -30.71
CA VAL A 679 -12.82 23.42 -31.34
C VAL A 679 -11.66 23.39 -30.36
N GLU A 680 -11.22 22.20 -29.95
CA GLU A 680 -10.11 22.03 -29.02
C GLU A 680 -9.14 20.95 -29.49
N GLY A 681 -7.84 21.18 -29.34
CA GLY A 681 -6.84 20.18 -29.66
C GLY A 681 -5.45 20.76 -29.86
N ARG A 682 -4.68 20.12 -30.73
CA ARG A 682 -3.29 20.49 -31.02
C ARG A 682 -3.00 20.49 -32.50
N TYR A 683 -2.09 21.37 -32.91
CA TYR A 683 -1.47 21.29 -34.23
C TYR A 683 0.03 21.47 -34.14
N TRP A 684 0.73 20.96 -35.15
CA TRP A 684 2.18 20.97 -35.25
C TRP A 684 2.58 21.74 -36.48
N VAL A 685 3.33 22.82 -36.29
CA VAL A 685 3.72 23.73 -37.38
C VAL A 685 5.24 23.80 -37.46
N SER A 686 5.77 23.63 -38.67
CA SER A 686 7.20 23.69 -39.00
C SER A 686 7.49 24.92 -39.85
N SER A 687 8.67 25.52 -39.68
CA SER A 687 9.15 26.63 -40.51
C SER A 687 9.41 26.21 -41.96
N GLU A 688 9.57 24.90 -42.23
CA GLU A 688 9.86 24.40 -43.57
C GLU A 688 8.61 24.26 -44.45
N VAL A 689 7.49 23.85 -43.86
CA VAL A 689 6.30 23.41 -44.59
C VAL A 689 5.00 23.87 -43.94
N GLY A 690 5.03 24.72 -42.91
CA GLY A 690 3.85 25.08 -42.14
C GLY A 690 3.27 23.87 -41.40
N THR A 691 1.95 23.73 -41.35
CA THR A 691 1.27 22.66 -40.61
C THR A 691 1.65 21.27 -41.13
N VAL A 692 2.21 20.43 -40.24
CA VAL A 692 2.61 19.04 -40.50
C VAL A 692 1.58 18.06 -39.96
N LYS A 693 1.00 18.35 -38.80
CA LYS A 693 0.04 17.48 -38.12
C LYS A 693 -1.04 18.30 -37.42
N GLN A 694 -2.25 17.79 -37.30
CA GLN A 694 -3.32 18.32 -36.44
C GLN A 694 -4.08 17.18 -35.75
N GLU A 695 -4.57 17.44 -34.55
CA GLU A 695 -5.47 16.58 -33.78
C GLU A 695 -6.48 17.49 -33.07
N LEU A 696 -7.69 17.61 -33.63
CA LEU A 696 -8.71 18.55 -33.20
C LEU A 696 -10.03 17.82 -32.89
N THR A 697 -10.74 18.29 -31.87
CA THR A 697 -12.07 17.84 -31.49
C THR A 697 -13.04 19.00 -31.67
N TYR A 698 -14.11 18.76 -32.42
CA TYR A 698 -15.18 19.73 -32.67
C TYR A 698 -16.41 19.31 -31.90
N THR A 699 -16.88 20.18 -30.99
CA THR A 699 -18.10 19.96 -30.21
C THR A 699 -19.15 20.98 -30.64
N TYR A 700 -20.24 20.49 -31.23
CA TYR A 700 -21.37 21.30 -31.70
C TYR A 700 -22.50 21.28 -30.67
N TYR A 701 -23.02 22.46 -30.35
CA TYR A 701 -24.17 22.69 -29.48
C TYR A 701 -25.30 23.33 -30.30
N ASP A 702 -26.23 22.51 -30.76
CA ASP A 702 -27.28 22.89 -31.74
C ASP A 702 -28.71 22.43 -31.32
N GLY A 703 -28.91 22.16 -30.03
CA GLY A 703 -30.10 21.47 -29.50
C GLY A 703 -29.82 20.03 -29.06
N GLY A 704 -28.63 19.51 -29.38
CA GLY A 704 -27.96 18.36 -28.77
C GLY A 704 -26.45 18.61 -28.60
N ILE A 705 -25.68 17.58 -28.23
CA ILE A 705 -24.21 17.62 -28.21
C ILE A 705 -23.70 16.61 -29.24
N ARG A 706 -23.00 17.09 -30.27
CA ARG A 706 -22.30 16.25 -31.25
C ARG A 706 -20.80 16.49 -31.17
N VAL A 707 -20.01 15.44 -31.02
CA VAL A 707 -18.54 15.49 -30.96
C VAL A 707 -17.97 14.79 -32.19
N ILE A 708 -17.06 15.47 -32.90
CA ILE A 708 -16.33 14.92 -34.06
C ILE A 708 -14.83 15.06 -33.78
N THR A 709 -14.08 13.97 -33.95
CA THR A 709 -12.62 14.00 -33.85
C THR A 709 -11.98 13.99 -35.24
N ARG A 710 -11.05 14.91 -35.48
CA ARG A 710 -10.31 15.04 -36.73
C ARG A 710 -8.81 15.01 -36.46
N SER A 711 -8.08 14.16 -37.17
CA SER A 711 -6.62 14.23 -37.22
C SER A 711 -6.15 14.38 -38.64
N LEU A 712 -5.06 15.10 -38.83
CA LEU A 712 -4.48 15.44 -40.12
C LEU A 712 -2.98 15.16 -40.05
N LEU A 713 -2.41 14.41 -40.99
CA LEU A 713 -0.97 14.16 -41.06
C LEU A 713 -0.44 14.37 -42.47
N LEU A 714 0.66 15.10 -42.59
CA LEU A 714 1.27 15.43 -43.88
C LEU A 714 1.70 14.16 -44.60
N LYS A 715 1.25 14.02 -45.84
CA LYS A 715 1.60 12.90 -46.73
C LYS A 715 2.69 13.26 -47.71
N SER A 716 2.65 14.44 -48.29
CA SER A 716 3.67 14.93 -49.23
C SER A 716 3.55 16.43 -49.45
N VAL A 717 4.66 17.07 -49.85
CA VAL A 717 4.71 18.48 -50.26
C VAL A 717 5.40 18.60 -51.60
N THR A 718 4.77 19.33 -52.52
CA THR A 718 5.35 19.78 -53.79
C THR A 718 5.43 21.30 -53.74
N ARG A 719 6.65 21.86 -53.63
CA ARG A 719 6.84 23.31 -53.59
C ARG A 719 6.55 23.93 -54.96
N GLY A 720 5.92 25.09 -54.97
CA GLY A 720 5.80 25.93 -56.17
C GLY A 720 7.19 26.37 -56.64
N GLY A 721 7.39 26.36 -57.97
CA GLY A 721 8.64 26.73 -58.61
C GLY A 721 8.83 28.23 -58.75
#